data_AF-A0A399CZD4-F1
#
_entry.id   AF-A0A399CZD4-F1
#
_cell.length_a   1.000
_cell.length_b   1.000
_cell.length_c   1.000
_cell.angle_alpha   90.00
_cell.angle_beta   90.00
_cell.angle_gamma   90.00
#
_symmetry.space_group_name_H-M   'P 1'
#
loop_
_entity.id
_entity.type
_entity.pdbx_description
1 polymer ?
#
loop_
_entity_poly.entity_id
_entity_poly.type
_entity_poly.pdbx_seq_one_letter_code
_entity_poly.pdbx_strand_id
1 'polypeptide(L)'
;MHYFSIDLQTLIQNTMKWTLQFVFLIAMVCNGEAQEFYKGSAARGEPLINIAIDEVNKTFIAPPERLSQLKSASTPGSTIKVTYVNFPEDAKRAFEYAVSIWRELIISSVPIHVEAHWDYMNGNVLAEGRPSLFFNNFSGAPNSNIYYPVALAEKLSGKEMNAGSPDIICHFNNKYQWYFGTDGNTPSTQYDFVSSVLHEITHGLGFAGFLKDTDGKGFFNNNNNLPSIYDHFLFNQQNQQISDKSLFQSPSYELHKQLTSDNLKFCEPIIPNQEQRTIDWVFAPAVWNEGSSIYHLKGYDYGDENGLMTPTAKKGEAIHNPGKIALSILSELGWESVTFDFDQLKDREDALAEIPLNIGIVSDADEDFSSVKLIYSTDGFASTKSVLLQQNETYRFGGKLPLDFFVGKVEYYIEAKTIEDRTFRHPAEAPSKKFTLRIGPDYYVPNLFHNPLKAVAGSVSKLDLSAEATDNLGIKSVMVEYKINGVLQEPFVLSNSEKDLFSGTLELPNGIKENDRLEYRITAEDNSSRMNKRSVPAIGFQRVEVFSFHQPLSGYSTDFERGADDFICTDFNISGVNGFSGNVLHTQSPYPVSALENEKYNLVAQLKYPVIIQQDGQMSFDEVVLIEPGSLSDTELWDYVVVEASRDGGTSWLNLSERYDSRVDDTWYSAFTNSFSNNTSIATPHESMFVNHTINLTQNTGLEVGDTVLFRFRLASDKSVNGFGWTIDNLKIQGLQTGNEELFAEGSFQVYPNPVSSHLFVEWSGQTDSSPVEIVVTDLFGKTVRRESGIDPFYSSKTRIDLSAMSPGIYMVNVSDGMRVLSTSKIIKN
;
A
#
# COMPACT_ATOMS: atom_id res chain seq x y z
N MET A 1 51.15 19.45 -58.29
CA MET A 1 49.78 19.01 -58.62
C MET A 1 49.14 18.45 -57.37
N HIS A 2 47.83 18.64 -57.26
CA HIS A 2 47.09 18.87 -56.03
C HIS A 2 47.17 17.83 -54.92
N TYR A 3 47.31 18.38 -53.71
CA TYR A 3 46.85 17.88 -52.43
C TYR A 3 45.38 17.42 -52.49
N PHE A 4 45.09 16.24 -51.95
CA PHE A 4 43.90 16.02 -51.13
C PHE A 4 44.29 15.17 -49.92
N SER A 5 44.50 15.88 -48.82
CA SER A 5 44.42 15.37 -47.45
C SER A 5 42.98 14.92 -47.23
N ILE A 6 42.74 13.61 -47.16
CA ILE A 6 41.50 13.10 -46.58
C ILE A 6 41.80 12.78 -45.12
N ASP A 7 41.10 13.54 -44.30
CA ASP A 7 41.22 13.70 -42.87
C ASP A 7 40.87 12.40 -42.12
N LEU A 8 41.83 11.86 -41.38
CA LEU A 8 41.63 10.66 -40.55
C LEU A 8 40.66 10.94 -39.37
N GLN A 9 40.26 12.20 -39.13
CA GLN A 9 39.24 12.56 -38.15
C GLN A 9 37.79 12.30 -38.60
N THR A 10 37.52 12.16 -39.91
CA THR A 10 36.15 11.87 -40.40
C THR A 10 35.83 10.38 -40.54
N LEU A 11 36.83 9.48 -40.50
CA LEU A 11 36.60 8.03 -40.48
C LEU A 11 36.40 7.45 -39.07
N ILE A 12 36.78 8.21 -38.03
CA ILE A 12 36.60 7.84 -36.62
C ILE A 12 35.26 8.38 -36.05
N GLN A 13 34.66 9.40 -36.67
CA GLN A 13 33.37 9.96 -36.22
C GLN A 13 32.12 9.27 -36.79
N ASN A 14 32.23 8.43 -37.82
CA ASN A 14 31.07 7.74 -38.42
C ASN A 14 30.95 6.24 -38.09
N THR A 15 31.91 5.66 -37.36
CA THR A 15 31.81 4.31 -36.77
C THR A 15 31.47 4.32 -35.27
N MET A 16 31.34 5.51 -34.66
CA MET A 16 30.93 5.69 -33.25
C MET A 16 29.47 6.17 -33.07
N LYS A 17 28.62 6.06 -34.11
CA LYS A 17 27.18 6.40 -34.02
C LYS A 17 26.22 5.21 -34.17
N TRP A 18 26.75 4.00 -34.39
CA TRP A 18 25.95 2.77 -34.47
C TRP A 18 26.36 1.71 -33.43
N THR A 19 27.14 2.10 -32.42
CA THR A 19 27.53 1.22 -31.29
C THR A 19 27.23 1.84 -29.93
N LEU A 20 26.41 2.90 -29.90
CA LEU A 20 25.90 3.54 -28.67
C LEU A 20 24.37 3.45 -28.51
N GLN A 21 23.68 2.74 -29.42
CA GLN A 21 22.24 2.43 -29.31
C GLN A 21 21.96 0.94 -29.08
N PHE A 22 22.99 0.13 -28.80
CA PHE A 22 22.84 -1.31 -28.52
C PHE A 22 23.38 -1.75 -27.15
N VAL A 23 23.80 -0.80 -26.30
CA VAL A 23 24.24 -1.06 -24.90
C VAL A 23 23.24 -0.51 -23.86
N PHE A 24 22.13 0.08 -24.31
CA PHE A 24 21.04 0.57 -23.44
C PHE A 24 19.77 -0.30 -23.50
N LEU A 25 19.93 -1.60 -23.79
CA LEU A 25 18.81 -2.54 -23.82
C LEU A 25 19.19 -3.91 -23.21
N ILE A 26 19.81 -3.89 -22.03
CA ILE A 26 19.73 -4.99 -21.05
C ILE A 26 19.49 -4.32 -19.70
N ALA A 27 18.35 -3.64 -19.60
CA ALA A 27 17.77 -3.23 -18.33
C ALA A 27 16.89 -4.37 -17.83
N MET A 28 17.19 -4.84 -16.62
CA MET A 28 16.32 -5.60 -15.72
C MET A 28 15.49 -6.73 -16.34
N VAL A 29 16.06 -7.93 -16.36
CA VAL A 29 15.26 -9.12 -16.01
C VAL A 29 15.63 -9.44 -14.57
N CYS A 30 15.01 -8.71 -13.65
CA CYS A 30 15.07 -9.00 -12.23
C CYS A 30 14.02 -10.06 -11.92
N ASN A 31 14.46 -11.26 -11.53
CA ASN A 31 13.67 -12.08 -10.62
C ASN A 31 13.98 -11.58 -9.20
N GLY A 32 13.36 -10.47 -8.83
CA GLY A 32 12.99 -10.26 -7.44
C GLY A 32 11.57 -10.79 -7.32
N GLU A 33 11.24 -11.47 -6.23
CA GLU A 33 9.87 -11.48 -5.75
C GLU A 33 9.54 -10.04 -5.35
N ALA A 34 9.27 -9.21 -6.36
CA ALA A 34 8.48 -8.01 -6.15
C ALA A 34 7.19 -8.50 -5.50
N GLN A 35 6.68 -7.75 -4.51
CA GLN A 35 5.25 -7.78 -4.20
C GLN A 35 4.55 -7.80 -5.56
N GLU A 36 3.87 -8.91 -5.90
CA GLU A 36 3.29 -9.05 -7.23
C GLU A 36 2.32 -7.88 -7.38
N PHE A 37 2.79 -6.82 -8.04
CA PHE A 37 1.97 -5.70 -8.42
C PHE A 37 0.84 -6.33 -9.19
N TYR A 38 -0.37 -6.09 -8.69
CA TYR A 38 -1.58 -6.34 -9.41
C TYR A 38 -1.46 -5.60 -10.75
N LYS A 39 -0.98 -6.30 -11.79
CA LYS A 39 -0.90 -5.80 -13.18
C LYS A 39 -2.28 -5.82 -13.84
N GLY A 40 -3.29 -6.26 -13.10
CA GLY A 40 -4.67 -6.21 -13.51
C GLY A 40 -5.30 -4.84 -13.34
N SER A 41 -6.58 -4.81 -13.66
CA SER A 41 -7.48 -3.68 -13.58
C SER A 41 -8.69 -4.09 -12.74
N ALA A 42 -9.21 -3.16 -11.93
CA ALA A 42 -10.49 -3.36 -11.26
C ALA A 42 -11.67 -2.89 -12.15
N ALA A 43 -12.82 -3.52 -12.00
CA ALA A 43 -14.10 -3.09 -12.58
C ALA A 43 -15.20 -3.15 -11.52
N ARG A 44 -16.19 -2.26 -11.59
CA ARG A 44 -17.34 -2.28 -10.68
C ARG A 44 -18.36 -3.32 -11.13
N GLY A 45 -18.98 -4.00 -10.17
CA GLY A 45 -20.12 -4.86 -10.46
C GLY A 45 -21.40 -4.07 -10.72
N GLU A 46 -22.22 -4.59 -11.61
CA GLU A 46 -23.55 -4.07 -11.92
C GLU A 46 -24.60 -4.76 -11.04
N PRO A 47 -25.62 -4.04 -10.55
CA PRO A 47 -26.69 -4.62 -9.77
C PRO A 47 -27.52 -5.59 -10.63
N LEU A 48 -27.73 -6.80 -10.10
CA LEU A 48 -28.63 -7.79 -10.66
C LEU A 48 -29.90 -7.84 -9.83
N ILE A 49 -31.05 -7.97 -10.49
CA ILE A 49 -32.35 -7.78 -9.85
C ILE A 49 -33.13 -9.09 -9.78
N ASN A 50 -33.69 -9.34 -8.60
CA ASN A 50 -34.72 -10.35 -8.40
C ASN A 50 -36.10 -9.71 -8.51
N ILE A 51 -36.95 -10.23 -9.37
CA ILE A 51 -38.23 -9.60 -9.75
C ILE A 51 -39.39 -10.23 -8.97
N ALA A 52 -40.11 -9.41 -8.21
CA ALA A 52 -41.35 -9.82 -7.56
C ALA A 52 -42.47 -10.08 -8.58
N ILE A 53 -43.06 -11.26 -8.55
CA ILE A 53 -44.29 -11.58 -9.28
C ILE A 53 -45.41 -12.00 -8.30
N ASP A 54 -46.65 -11.61 -8.61
CA ASP A 54 -47.81 -11.81 -7.72
C ASP A 54 -48.34 -13.26 -7.72
N GLU A 55 -47.75 -14.15 -8.53
CA GLU A 55 -48.04 -15.57 -8.52
C GLU A 55 -47.75 -16.19 -7.14
N VAL A 56 -48.61 -17.10 -6.72
CA VAL A 56 -48.47 -17.83 -5.46
C VAL A 56 -47.96 -19.23 -5.75
N ASN A 57 -46.83 -19.56 -5.14
CA ASN A 57 -46.25 -20.89 -5.13
C ASN A 57 -45.98 -21.29 -3.68
N LYS A 58 -46.82 -22.15 -3.10
CA LYS A 58 -46.55 -22.70 -1.78
C LYS A 58 -45.66 -23.94 -1.90
N THR A 59 -44.36 -23.76 -1.67
CA THR A 59 -43.36 -24.83 -1.63
C THR A 59 -42.28 -24.52 -0.61
N PHE A 60 -41.60 -25.56 -0.12
CA PHE A 60 -40.42 -25.43 0.71
C PHE A 60 -39.35 -26.42 0.27
N ILE A 61 -38.21 -25.90 -0.15
CA ILE A 61 -36.99 -26.67 -0.37
C ILE A 61 -36.08 -26.46 0.84
N ALA A 62 -35.92 -27.52 1.64
CA ALA A 62 -35.09 -27.51 2.83
C ALA A 62 -33.61 -27.33 2.49
N PRO A 63 -32.81 -26.73 3.39
CA PRO A 63 -31.39 -26.52 3.13
C PRO A 63 -30.63 -27.86 3.03
N PRO A 64 -29.42 -27.88 2.43
CA PRO A 64 -28.67 -29.12 2.17
C PRO A 64 -28.47 -30.02 3.41
N GLU A 65 -28.58 -31.34 3.24
CA GLU A 65 -28.52 -32.32 4.34
C GLU A 65 -27.26 -32.25 5.21
N ARG A 66 -26.16 -31.65 4.71
CA ARG A 66 -24.90 -31.46 5.45
C ARG A 66 -25.11 -30.74 6.79
N LEU A 67 -26.09 -29.84 6.88
CA LEU A 67 -26.50 -29.12 8.10
C LEU A 67 -27.02 -30.03 9.24
N SER A 68 -27.50 -31.24 8.91
CA SER A 68 -28.19 -32.12 9.86
C SER A 68 -27.29 -33.22 10.48
N GLN A 69 -26.09 -33.45 9.92
CA GLN A 69 -25.20 -34.54 10.33
C GLN A 69 -23.97 -34.11 11.14
N LEU A 70 -23.65 -32.81 11.21
CA LEU A 70 -22.43 -32.30 11.84
C LEU A 70 -22.67 -31.83 13.29
N LYS A 71 -22.76 -32.79 14.22
CA LYS A 71 -22.62 -32.56 15.68
C LYS A 71 -21.18 -32.77 16.19
N SER A 72 -20.19 -32.84 15.32
CA SER A 72 -18.78 -33.02 15.70
C SER A 72 -17.86 -32.12 14.86
N ALA A 73 -16.93 -31.50 15.57
CA ALA A 73 -16.06 -30.39 15.15
C ALA A 73 -15.11 -30.66 13.96
N SER A 74 -14.66 -29.55 13.36
CA SER A 74 -13.45 -29.33 12.54
C SER A 74 -13.52 -29.50 11.01
N THR A 75 -14.42 -28.79 10.33
CA THR A 75 -14.18 -28.39 8.92
C THR A 75 -14.13 -26.86 8.86
N PRO A 76 -13.12 -26.25 8.20
CA PRO A 76 -13.02 -24.80 8.09
C PRO A 76 -14.09 -24.28 7.12
N GLY A 77 -15.25 -23.84 7.65
CA GLY A 77 -16.23 -23.07 6.89
C GLY A 77 -15.76 -21.63 6.64
N SER A 78 -16.33 -20.95 5.65
CA SER A 78 -16.01 -19.55 5.37
C SER A 78 -16.45 -18.61 6.51
N THR A 79 -15.69 -17.54 6.74
CA THR A 79 -16.16 -16.43 7.58
C THR A 79 -16.88 -15.43 6.70
N ILE A 80 -18.18 -15.25 6.90
CA ILE A 80 -18.98 -14.21 6.22
C ILE A 80 -19.40 -13.17 7.26
N LYS A 81 -19.00 -11.91 7.08
CA LYS A 81 -19.32 -10.79 7.98
C LYS A 81 -20.35 -9.88 7.30
N VAL A 82 -21.44 -9.57 8.00
CA VAL A 82 -22.51 -8.74 7.43
C VAL A 82 -22.60 -7.40 8.13
N THR A 83 -22.61 -6.32 7.34
CA THR A 83 -22.94 -4.97 7.76
C THR A 83 -24.39 -4.69 7.38
N TYR A 84 -25.24 -4.44 8.37
CA TYR A 84 -26.66 -4.18 8.17
C TYR A 84 -26.98 -2.68 8.20
N VAL A 85 -27.61 -2.17 7.14
CA VAL A 85 -28.05 -0.78 7.03
C VAL A 85 -29.57 -0.71 6.99
N ASN A 86 -30.17 -0.04 7.98
CA ASN A 86 -31.62 0.16 8.13
C ASN A 86 -32.49 -1.11 8.33
N PHE A 87 -31.89 -2.25 8.64
CA PHE A 87 -32.60 -3.53 8.79
C PHE A 87 -33.46 -3.66 10.06
N PRO A 88 -34.69 -4.23 9.96
CA PRO A 88 -35.44 -4.76 11.09
C PRO A 88 -34.74 -5.97 11.74
N GLU A 89 -34.90 -6.14 13.06
CA GLU A 89 -34.25 -7.24 13.81
C GLU A 89 -34.66 -8.65 13.32
N ASP A 90 -35.94 -8.85 12.98
CA ASP A 90 -36.39 -10.14 12.44
C ASP A 90 -35.77 -10.45 11.07
N ALA A 91 -35.53 -9.42 10.25
CA ALA A 91 -34.85 -9.56 8.97
C ALA A 91 -33.38 -9.93 9.17
N LYS A 92 -32.67 -9.31 10.13
CA LYS A 92 -31.27 -9.68 10.46
C LYS A 92 -31.16 -11.16 10.85
N ARG A 93 -32.07 -11.65 11.69
CA ARG A 93 -32.07 -13.06 12.12
C ARG A 93 -32.30 -14.03 10.97
N ALA A 94 -33.18 -13.70 10.04
CA ALA A 94 -33.41 -14.49 8.83
C ALA A 94 -32.21 -14.42 7.87
N PHE A 95 -31.56 -13.25 7.75
CA PHE A 95 -30.34 -13.09 6.97
C PHE A 95 -29.19 -13.94 7.51
N GLU A 96 -28.95 -13.92 8.83
CA GLU A 96 -27.91 -14.73 9.46
C GLU A 96 -28.14 -16.24 9.27
N TYR A 97 -29.39 -16.67 9.20
CA TYR A 97 -29.72 -18.05 8.83
C TYR A 97 -29.31 -18.37 7.38
N ALA A 98 -29.59 -17.49 6.41
CA ALA A 98 -29.11 -17.64 5.04
C ALA A 98 -27.57 -17.67 4.97
N VAL A 99 -26.90 -16.81 5.74
CA VAL A 99 -25.43 -16.80 5.85
C VAL A 99 -24.90 -18.11 6.42
N SER A 100 -25.57 -18.69 7.42
CA SER A 100 -25.15 -19.98 7.99
C SER A 100 -25.15 -21.11 6.96
N ILE A 101 -26.09 -21.10 6.00
CA ILE A 101 -26.13 -22.05 4.89
C ILE A 101 -24.90 -21.83 3.99
N TRP A 102 -24.61 -20.60 3.58
CA TRP A 102 -23.45 -20.30 2.74
C TRP A 102 -22.12 -20.64 3.40
N ARG A 103 -21.94 -20.38 4.70
CA ARG A 103 -20.71 -20.70 5.44
C ARG A 103 -20.31 -22.18 5.36
N GLU A 104 -21.28 -23.08 5.14
CA GLU A 104 -21.04 -24.52 5.00
C GLU A 104 -20.84 -24.99 3.54
N LEU A 105 -21.27 -24.17 2.57
CA LEU A 105 -21.25 -24.53 1.15
C LEU A 105 -20.02 -23.98 0.41
N ILE A 106 -19.41 -22.91 0.92
CA ILE A 106 -18.19 -22.33 0.34
C ILE A 106 -17.06 -22.29 1.37
N ILE A 107 -15.84 -22.49 0.89
CA ILE A 107 -14.61 -22.43 1.70
C ILE A 107 -13.76 -21.26 1.22
N SER A 108 -13.30 -20.43 2.15
CA SER A 108 -12.37 -19.34 1.91
C SER A 108 -11.52 -19.11 3.15
N SER A 109 -10.21 -18.92 2.96
CA SER A 109 -9.28 -18.48 4.01
C SER A 109 -9.39 -16.97 4.28
N VAL A 110 -9.98 -16.21 3.35
CA VAL A 110 -10.22 -14.77 3.46
C VAL A 110 -11.68 -14.52 3.85
N PRO A 111 -11.98 -13.69 4.87
CA PRO A 111 -13.35 -13.35 5.24
C PRO A 111 -14.11 -12.64 4.12
N ILE A 112 -15.35 -13.04 3.87
CA ILE A 112 -16.24 -12.40 2.89
C ILE A 112 -17.06 -11.31 3.60
N HIS A 113 -16.97 -10.07 3.14
CA HIS A 113 -17.69 -8.92 3.67
C HIS A 113 -18.97 -8.65 2.85
N VAL A 114 -20.12 -8.63 3.51
CA VAL A 114 -21.43 -8.37 2.87
C VAL A 114 -22.01 -7.09 3.45
N GLU A 115 -22.39 -6.13 2.61
CA GLU A 115 -23.16 -4.96 3.02
C GLU A 115 -24.61 -5.10 2.53
N ALA A 116 -25.54 -5.13 3.47
CA ALA A 116 -26.96 -5.34 3.21
C ALA A 116 -27.77 -4.11 3.59
N HIS A 117 -28.54 -3.58 2.64
CA HIS A 117 -29.39 -2.40 2.82
C HIS A 117 -30.89 -2.72 2.77
N TRP A 118 -31.65 -2.06 3.64
CA TRP A 118 -33.10 -2.20 3.73
C TRP A 118 -33.81 -0.94 3.20
N ASP A 119 -33.92 -0.84 1.88
CA ASP A 119 -34.29 0.41 1.21
C ASP A 119 -35.62 0.30 0.45
N TYR A 120 -36.18 1.45 0.09
CA TYR A 120 -37.31 1.51 -0.83
C TYR A 120 -36.80 1.43 -2.27
N MET A 121 -37.28 0.45 -3.04
CA MET A 121 -36.95 0.32 -4.48
C MET A 121 -38.20 0.44 -5.35
N ASN A 122 -38.05 1.09 -6.50
CA ASN A 122 -39.14 1.35 -7.44
C ASN A 122 -39.50 0.11 -8.28
N GLY A 123 -40.68 0.14 -8.89
CA GLY A 123 -41.13 -0.93 -9.79
C GLY A 123 -41.43 -2.23 -9.05
N ASN A 124 -41.01 -3.33 -9.66
CA ASN A 124 -41.20 -4.71 -9.21
C ASN A 124 -39.89 -5.39 -8.73
N VAL A 125 -38.85 -4.62 -8.43
CA VAL A 125 -37.60 -5.14 -7.87
C VAL A 125 -37.84 -5.56 -6.42
N LEU A 126 -37.69 -6.85 -6.15
CA LEU A 126 -37.82 -7.43 -4.81
C LEU A 126 -36.54 -7.23 -4.00
N ALA A 127 -35.41 -7.54 -4.63
CA ALA A 127 -34.08 -7.38 -4.10
C ALA A 127 -33.09 -7.18 -5.27
N GLU A 128 -31.91 -6.67 -4.97
CA GLU A 128 -30.80 -6.63 -5.91
C GLU A 128 -29.47 -6.95 -5.22
N GLY A 129 -28.54 -7.53 -5.98
CA GLY A 129 -27.29 -8.07 -5.47
C GLY A 129 -26.19 -7.95 -6.51
N ARG A 130 -24.96 -7.74 -6.03
CA ARG A 130 -23.77 -7.72 -6.88
C ARG A 130 -22.48 -7.95 -6.10
N PRO A 131 -21.42 -8.39 -6.79
CA PRO A 131 -20.06 -8.12 -6.35
C PRO A 131 -19.82 -6.60 -6.36
N SER A 132 -19.15 -6.05 -5.36
CA SER A 132 -18.79 -4.62 -5.36
C SER A 132 -17.77 -4.29 -6.45
N LEU A 133 -16.79 -5.18 -6.61
CA LEU A 133 -15.67 -5.09 -7.52
C LEU A 133 -15.38 -6.43 -8.18
N PHE A 134 -14.62 -6.34 -9.27
CA PHE A 134 -14.00 -7.45 -9.96
C PHE A 134 -12.53 -7.14 -10.21
N PHE A 135 -11.69 -8.16 -10.19
CA PHE A 135 -10.26 -8.07 -10.49
C PHE A 135 -9.87 -9.10 -11.57
N ASN A 136 -9.04 -8.71 -12.54
CA ASN A 136 -8.36 -9.64 -13.47
C ASN A 136 -6.85 -9.70 -13.20
N ASN A 137 -6.11 -10.65 -13.77
CA ASN A 137 -4.63 -10.66 -13.79
C ASN A 137 -3.95 -10.47 -12.40
N PHE A 138 -4.58 -10.92 -11.31
CA PHE A 138 -3.97 -10.98 -9.98
C PHE A 138 -3.13 -12.25 -9.81
N SER A 139 -2.30 -12.26 -8.77
CA SER A 139 -1.58 -13.46 -8.34
C SER A 139 -2.53 -14.60 -8.03
N GLY A 140 -2.41 -15.73 -8.73
CA GLY A 140 -3.32 -16.87 -8.54
C GLY A 140 -4.56 -16.86 -9.45
N ALA A 141 -4.74 -15.85 -10.30
CA ALA A 141 -5.80 -15.86 -11.31
C ALA A 141 -5.61 -17.03 -12.30
N PRO A 142 -6.58 -17.95 -12.44
CA PRO A 142 -6.43 -19.09 -13.34
C PRO A 142 -6.29 -18.73 -14.82
N ASN A 143 -6.93 -17.64 -15.25
CA ASN A 143 -6.94 -17.19 -16.63
C ASN A 143 -6.55 -15.71 -16.74
N SER A 144 -5.66 -15.40 -17.67
CA SER A 144 -5.32 -14.01 -18.00
C SER A 144 -6.48 -13.31 -18.72
N ASN A 145 -6.61 -12.00 -18.50
CA ASN A 145 -7.61 -11.12 -19.12
C ASN A 145 -9.06 -11.54 -18.85
N ILE A 146 -9.29 -12.20 -17.72
CA ILE A 146 -10.60 -12.63 -17.20
C ILE A 146 -10.79 -11.99 -15.83
N TYR A 147 -11.94 -11.38 -15.62
CA TYR A 147 -12.30 -10.75 -14.34
C TYR A 147 -12.99 -11.74 -13.40
N TYR A 148 -12.63 -11.70 -12.12
CA TYR A 148 -13.23 -12.51 -11.05
C TYR A 148 -13.90 -11.57 -10.04
N PRO A 149 -15.10 -11.90 -9.53
CA PRO A 149 -15.75 -11.11 -8.48
C PRO A 149 -14.86 -11.08 -7.25
N VAL A 150 -14.85 -9.97 -6.52
CA VAL A 150 -13.86 -9.71 -5.47
C VAL A 150 -13.75 -10.80 -4.41
N ALA A 151 -14.87 -11.32 -3.90
CA ALA A 151 -14.87 -12.44 -2.94
C ALA A 151 -14.13 -13.68 -3.47
N LEU A 152 -14.25 -13.97 -4.77
CA LEU A 152 -13.55 -15.08 -5.42
C LEU A 152 -12.09 -14.74 -5.73
N ALA A 153 -11.80 -13.51 -6.13
CA ALA A 153 -10.43 -13.06 -6.37
C ALA A 153 -9.58 -13.11 -5.09
N GLU A 154 -10.17 -12.72 -3.96
CA GLU A 154 -9.55 -12.78 -2.64
C GLU A 154 -9.32 -14.21 -2.17
N LYS A 155 -10.33 -15.08 -2.33
CA LYS A 155 -10.17 -16.52 -2.11
C LYS A 155 -8.98 -17.08 -2.92
N LEU A 156 -8.95 -16.83 -4.23
CA LEU A 156 -7.95 -17.39 -5.14
C LEU A 156 -6.55 -16.81 -4.92
N SER A 157 -6.44 -15.56 -4.45
CA SER A 157 -5.17 -14.93 -4.12
C SER A 157 -4.70 -15.18 -2.69
N GLY A 158 -5.59 -15.67 -1.81
CA GLY A 158 -5.33 -15.90 -0.39
C GLY A 158 -5.18 -14.63 0.45
N LYS A 159 -5.54 -13.46 -0.11
CA LYS A 159 -5.44 -12.16 0.58
C LYS A 159 -6.63 -11.26 0.23
N GLU A 160 -6.95 -10.36 1.15
CA GLU A 160 -7.89 -9.24 0.99
C GLU A 160 -7.42 -8.30 -0.14
N MET A 161 -8.32 -7.85 -1.02
CA MET A 161 -8.00 -7.11 -2.24
C MET A 161 -8.74 -5.78 -2.37
N ASN A 162 -9.80 -5.55 -1.59
CA ASN A 162 -10.56 -4.30 -1.61
C ASN A 162 -10.45 -3.48 -0.31
N ALA A 163 -9.46 -3.84 0.51
CA ALA A 163 -9.13 -3.14 1.73
C ALA A 163 -10.31 -3.17 2.72
N GLY A 164 -10.96 -4.33 2.87
CA GLY A 164 -12.07 -4.55 3.81
C GLY A 164 -13.35 -3.79 3.46
N SER A 165 -13.43 -3.26 2.24
CA SER A 165 -14.69 -2.81 1.64
C SER A 165 -15.64 -4.01 1.51
N PRO A 166 -16.95 -3.81 1.37
CA PRO A 166 -17.84 -4.94 1.15
C PRO A 166 -17.51 -5.64 -0.17
N ASP A 167 -17.42 -6.96 -0.15
CA ASP A 167 -17.26 -7.79 -1.34
C ASP A 167 -18.56 -7.92 -2.11
N ILE A 168 -19.65 -8.03 -1.34
CA ILE A 168 -21.00 -8.23 -1.83
C ILE A 168 -21.87 -7.10 -1.30
N ILE A 169 -22.64 -6.48 -2.20
CA ILE A 169 -23.62 -5.45 -1.84
C ILE A 169 -24.99 -5.97 -2.21
N CYS A 170 -25.91 -5.95 -1.26
CA CYS A 170 -27.31 -6.37 -1.46
C CYS A 170 -28.27 -5.27 -0.99
N HIS A 171 -29.35 -5.05 -1.73
CA HIS A 171 -30.47 -4.22 -1.31
C HIS A 171 -31.76 -5.05 -1.29
N PHE A 172 -32.59 -4.85 -0.27
CA PHE A 172 -33.87 -5.55 -0.12
C PHE A 172 -35.01 -4.55 0.02
N ASN A 173 -36.06 -4.74 -0.78
CA ASN A 173 -37.09 -3.73 -0.92
C ASN A 173 -38.06 -3.74 0.28
N ASN A 174 -38.03 -2.67 1.07
CA ASN A 174 -38.88 -2.50 2.25
C ASN A 174 -40.37 -2.27 1.92
N LYS A 175 -40.73 -2.12 0.64
CA LYS A 175 -42.12 -2.02 0.16
C LYS A 175 -42.87 -3.35 0.25
N TYR A 176 -42.18 -4.48 0.11
CA TYR A 176 -42.82 -5.80 0.03
C TYR A 176 -43.11 -6.41 1.40
N GLN A 177 -44.07 -7.32 1.43
CA GLN A 177 -44.41 -8.09 2.62
C GLN A 177 -43.52 -9.33 2.69
N TRP A 178 -42.59 -9.32 3.64
CA TRP A 178 -41.60 -10.36 3.83
C TRP A 178 -42.01 -11.38 4.90
N TYR A 179 -41.67 -12.64 4.66
CA TYR A 179 -41.67 -13.70 5.66
C TYR A 179 -40.25 -13.91 6.19
N PHE A 180 -40.07 -13.70 7.49
CA PHE A 180 -38.77 -13.82 8.16
C PHE A 180 -38.58 -15.15 8.90
N GLY A 181 -39.51 -16.10 8.75
CA GLY A 181 -39.36 -17.43 9.34
C GLY A 181 -38.31 -18.25 8.60
N THR A 182 -37.56 -19.07 9.34
CA THR A 182 -36.50 -19.96 8.80
C THR A 182 -37.00 -21.40 8.64
N ASP A 183 -38.31 -21.61 8.70
CA ASP A 183 -38.97 -22.93 8.76
C ASP A 183 -39.64 -23.34 7.45
N GLY A 184 -39.55 -22.50 6.41
CA GLY A 184 -40.20 -22.73 5.12
C GLY A 184 -41.72 -22.51 5.10
N ASN A 185 -42.32 -22.03 6.20
CA ASN A 185 -43.77 -21.87 6.31
C ASN A 185 -44.30 -20.55 5.73
N THR A 186 -43.63 -19.99 4.72
CA THR A 186 -43.96 -18.74 4.01
C THR A 186 -45.43 -18.64 3.60
N PRO A 187 -46.21 -17.69 4.15
CA PRO A 187 -47.60 -17.50 3.75
C PRO A 187 -47.75 -17.19 2.27
N SER A 188 -48.88 -17.58 1.66
CA SER A 188 -49.20 -17.27 0.25
C SER A 188 -49.32 -15.77 -0.07
N THR A 189 -49.24 -14.91 0.95
CA THR A 189 -49.32 -13.45 0.83
C THR A 189 -47.96 -12.75 0.96
N GLN A 190 -46.87 -13.50 1.21
CA GLN A 190 -45.54 -12.97 1.52
C GLN A 190 -44.46 -13.61 0.64
N TYR A 191 -43.34 -12.91 0.45
CA TYR A 191 -42.12 -13.44 -0.14
C TYR A 191 -41.19 -13.96 0.95
N ASP A 192 -40.51 -15.08 0.72
CA ASP A 192 -39.56 -15.63 1.68
C ASP A 192 -38.26 -14.85 1.67
N PHE A 193 -37.91 -14.25 2.81
CA PHE A 193 -36.74 -13.38 2.90
C PHE A 193 -35.42 -14.15 2.81
N VAL A 194 -35.35 -15.33 3.41
CA VAL A 194 -34.14 -16.18 3.38
C VAL A 194 -33.77 -16.56 1.95
N SER A 195 -34.75 -16.92 1.13
CA SER A 195 -34.56 -17.27 -0.29
C SER A 195 -33.98 -16.09 -1.07
N SER A 196 -34.50 -14.88 -0.89
CA SER A 196 -33.93 -13.69 -1.52
C SER A 196 -32.51 -13.41 -1.04
N VAL A 197 -32.21 -13.57 0.25
CA VAL A 197 -30.83 -13.37 0.75
C VAL A 197 -29.86 -14.39 0.13
N LEU A 198 -30.23 -15.67 0.05
CA LEU A 198 -29.41 -16.68 -0.60
C LEU A 198 -29.15 -16.35 -2.07
N HIS A 199 -30.20 -15.88 -2.77
CA HIS A 199 -30.13 -15.44 -4.16
C HIS A 199 -29.15 -14.28 -4.37
N GLU A 200 -29.31 -13.18 -3.61
CA GLU A 200 -28.45 -12.00 -3.78
C GLU A 200 -26.99 -12.27 -3.42
N ILE A 201 -26.73 -13.12 -2.41
CA ILE A 201 -25.37 -13.57 -2.10
C ILE A 201 -24.79 -14.38 -3.27
N THR A 202 -25.58 -15.19 -3.96
CA THR A 202 -25.11 -15.97 -5.12
C THR A 202 -24.60 -15.08 -6.25
N HIS A 203 -25.25 -13.93 -6.50
CA HIS A 203 -24.75 -12.92 -7.43
C HIS A 203 -23.39 -12.37 -6.98
N GLY A 204 -23.26 -12.03 -5.70
CA GLY A 204 -22.00 -11.60 -5.09
C GLY A 204 -20.86 -12.62 -5.20
N LEU A 205 -21.19 -13.91 -5.11
CA LEU A 205 -20.22 -15.01 -5.25
C LEU A 205 -19.81 -15.26 -6.70
N GLY A 206 -20.58 -14.84 -7.70
CA GLY A 206 -20.12 -14.85 -9.10
C GLY A 206 -21.14 -15.16 -10.17
N PHE A 207 -22.44 -15.27 -9.85
CA PHE A 207 -23.49 -15.19 -10.88
C PHE A 207 -23.62 -13.73 -11.36
N ALA A 208 -22.56 -13.19 -11.94
CA ALA A 208 -22.45 -11.80 -12.36
C ALA A 208 -21.32 -11.63 -13.38
N GLY A 209 -21.40 -10.58 -14.18
CA GLY A 209 -20.43 -10.30 -15.23
C GLY A 209 -20.66 -8.96 -15.93
N PHE A 210 -20.19 -8.84 -17.16
CA PHE A 210 -20.18 -7.55 -17.88
C PHE A 210 -21.03 -7.50 -19.16
N LEU A 211 -21.69 -8.59 -19.57
CA LEU A 211 -22.53 -8.58 -20.76
C LEU A 211 -23.70 -7.59 -20.56
N LYS A 212 -23.82 -6.65 -21.49
CA LYS A 212 -24.95 -5.72 -21.62
C LYS A 212 -25.44 -5.65 -23.05
N ASP A 213 -26.68 -5.20 -23.20
CA ASP A 213 -27.24 -4.81 -24.49
C ASP A 213 -27.76 -3.38 -24.44
N THR A 214 -27.41 -2.58 -25.45
CA THR A 214 -27.96 -1.23 -25.60
C THR A 214 -28.13 -0.92 -27.08
N ASP A 215 -29.32 -0.45 -27.45
CA ASP A 215 -29.69 -0.09 -28.83
C ASP A 215 -29.43 -1.21 -29.85
N GLY A 216 -29.68 -2.48 -29.46
CA GLY A 216 -29.50 -3.65 -30.31
C GLY A 216 -28.02 -4.02 -30.52
N LYS A 217 -27.13 -3.62 -29.61
CA LYS A 217 -25.72 -4.02 -29.63
C LYS A 217 -25.35 -4.61 -28.27
N GLY A 218 -24.87 -5.84 -28.31
CA GLY A 218 -24.32 -6.53 -27.15
C GLY A 218 -22.87 -6.12 -26.94
N PHE A 219 -22.44 -5.94 -25.69
CA PHE A 219 -21.07 -5.55 -25.35
C PHE A 219 -20.65 -5.98 -23.93
N PHE A 220 -19.35 -5.83 -23.62
CA PHE A 220 -18.83 -5.97 -22.26
C PHE A 220 -18.72 -4.58 -21.60
N ASN A 221 -19.51 -4.35 -20.56
CA ASN A 221 -19.59 -3.11 -19.82
C ASN A 221 -18.43 -2.95 -18.82
N ASN A 222 -17.21 -2.84 -19.34
CA ASN A 222 -16.03 -2.41 -18.58
C ASN A 222 -15.00 -1.74 -19.50
N ASN A 223 -14.08 -0.98 -18.91
CA ASN A 223 -13.10 -0.16 -19.65
C ASN A 223 -12.17 -0.97 -20.58
N ASN A 224 -11.96 -2.24 -20.29
CA ASN A 224 -11.05 -3.10 -21.04
C ASN A 224 -11.76 -3.98 -22.07
N ASN A 225 -13.10 -3.92 -22.11
CA ASN A 225 -13.93 -4.75 -22.98
C ASN A 225 -13.57 -6.25 -22.82
N LEU A 226 -13.39 -6.70 -21.57
CA LEU A 226 -13.00 -8.08 -21.24
C LEU A 226 -14.15 -8.82 -20.52
N PRO A 227 -14.26 -10.14 -20.69
CA PRO A 227 -15.24 -10.96 -19.98
C PRO A 227 -14.94 -11.11 -18.48
N SER A 228 -15.98 -11.37 -17.69
CA SER A 228 -15.84 -12.02 -16.38
C SER A 228 -15.65 -13.53 -16.53
N ILE A 229 -15.29 -14.21 -15.43
CA ILE A 229 -15.19 -15.66 -15.39
C ILE A 229 -16.54 -16.34 -15.70
N TYR A 230 -17.66 -15.75 -15.27
CA TYR A 230 -18.98 -16.25 -15.64
C TYR A 230 -19.23 -16.12 -17.15
N ASP A 231 -18.93 -14.93 -17.73
CA ASP A 231 -19.10 -14.68 -19.16
C ASP A 231 -18.25 -15.61 -20.03
N HIS A 232 -17.07 -16.00 -19.52
CA HIS A 232 -16.16 -16.93 -20.18
C HIS A 232 -16.80 -18.31 -20.39
N PHE A 233 -17.59 -18.79 -19.44
CA PHE A 233 -18.21 -20.11 -19.51
C PHE A 233 -19.57 -20.12 -20.22
N LEU A 234 -19.96 -19.01 -20.87
CA LEU A 234 -21.19 -18.94 -21.66
C LEU A 234 -20.96 -19.35 -23.12
N PHE A 235 -21.82 -20.25 -23.58
CA PHE A 235 -21.81 -20.76 -24.95
C PHE A 235 -23.21 -20.64 -25.57
N ASN A 236 -23.26 -20.48 -26.89
CA ASN A 236 -24.51 -20.63 -27.62
C ASN A 236 -24.83 -22.12 -27.90
N GLN A 237 -26.00 -22.36 -28.51
CA GLN A 237 -26.45 -23.70 -28.89
C GLN A 237 -25.49 -24.44 -29.85
N GLN A 238 -24.66 -23.72 -30.60
CA GLN A 238 -23.64 -24.29 -31.50
C GLN A 238 -22.30 -24.57 -30.81
N ASN A 239 -22.23 -24.50 -29.46
CA ASN A 239 -21.00 -24.63 -28.67
C ASN A 239 -19.94 -23.58 -29.05
N GLN A 240 -20.36 -22.37 -29.42
CA GLN A 240 -19.46 -21.23 -29.61
C GLN A 240 -19.42 -20.40 -28.34
N GLN A 241 -18.22 -20.12 -27.85
CA GLN A 241 -18.01 -19.32 -26.66
C GLN A 241 -18.37 -17.86 -26.92
N ILE A 242 -19.22 -17.28 -26.09
CA ILE A 242 -19.74 -15.92 -26.29
C ILE A 242 -18.65 -14.86 -26.13
N SER A 243 -17.65 -15.12 -25.28
CA SER A 243 -16.52 -14.23 -25.07
C SER A 243 -15.41 -14.33 -26.13
N ASP A 244 -15.51 -15.23 -27.11
CA ASP A 244 -14.53 -15.32 -28.20
C ASP A 244 -14.70 -14.15 -29.18
N LYS A 245 -13.81 -13.15 -29.07
CA LYS A 245 -13.81 -11.93 -29.89
C LYS A 245 -13.58 -12.19 -31.38
N SER A 246 -13.09 -13.38 -31.77
CA SER A 246 -12.97 -13.76 -33.18
C SER A 246 -14.31 -14.18 -33.79
N LEU A 247 -15.26 -14.62 -32.94
CA LEU A 247 -16.61 -15.01 -33.32
C LEU A 247 -17.62 -13.88 -33.09
N PHE A 248 -17.55 -13.23 -31.93
CA PHE A 248 -18.48 -12.19 -31.51
C PHE A 248 -17.71 -10.94 -31.07
N GLN A 249 -17.71 -9.91 -31.93
CA GLN A 249 -17.12 -8.62 -31.58
C GLN A 249 -17.95 -7.90 -30.52
N SER A 250 -17.34 -6.94 -29.81
CA SER A 250 -17.98 -6.20 -28.73
C SER A 250 -17.55 -4.73 -28.82
N PRO A 251 -18.47 -3.77 -28.99
CA PRO A 251 -19.92 -3.93 -29.19
C PRO A 251 -20.29 -4.50 -30.58
N SER A 252 -21.32 -5.36 -30.68
CA SER A 252 -21.84 -5.81 -31.99
C SER A 252 -23.31 -6.25 -31.99
N TYR A 253 -23.93 -6.24 -33.17
CA TYR A 253 -25.29 -6.78 -33.37
C TYR A 253 -25.30 -8.31 -33.32
N GLU A 254 -24.19 -8.94 -33.69
CA GLU A 254 -23.97 -10.38 -33.64
C GLU A 254 -23.98 -10.87 -32.19
N LEU A 255 -23.31 -10.15 -31.29
CA LEU A 255 -23.35 -10.42 -29.86
C LEU A 255 -24.75 -10.16 -29.28
N HIS A 256 -25.41 -9.05 -29.62
CA HIS A 256 -26.81 -8.78 -29.26
C HIS A 256 -27.71 -9.99 -29.54
N LYS A 257 -27.65 -10.52 -30.77
CA LYS A 257 -28.43 -11.70 -31.16
C LYS A 257 -28.21 -12.91 -30.28
N GLN A 258 -26.99 -13.12 -29.76
CA GLN A 258 -26.73 -14.21 -28.83
C GLN A 258 -27.35 -13.91 -27.46
N LEU A 259 -27.17 -12.68 -26.94
CA LEU A 259 -27.68 -12.26 -25.64
C LEU A 259 -29.21 -12.27 -25.55
N THR A 260 -29.90 -12.13 -26.69
CA THR A 260 -31.37 -12.18 -26.78
C THR A 260 -31.88 -13.41 -27.55
N SER A 261 -31.14 -14.52 -27.51
CA SER A 261 -31.42 -15.71 -28.33
C SER A 261 -32.34 -16.75 -27.68
N ASP A 262 -32.51 -16.70 -26.36
CA ASP A 262 -33.08 -17.76 -25.52
C ASP A 262 -32.31 -19.10 -25.58
N ASN A 263 -31.07 -19.08 -26.09
CA ASN A 263 -30.27 -20.27 -26.42
C ASN A 263 -28.82 -20.18 -25.92
N LEU A 264 -28.63 -19.54 -24.77
CA LEU A 264 -27.34 -19.50 -24.08
C LEU A 264 -27.30 -20.52 -22.94
N LYS A 265 -26.12 -21.08 -22.72
CA LYS A 265 -25.88 -22.12 -21.72
C LYS A 265 -24.52 -21.94 -21.05
N PHE A 266 -24.45 -22.34 -19.79
CA PHE A 266 -23.23 -22.44 -19.02
C PHE A 266 -22.61 -23.82 -19.20
N CYS A 267 -21.29 -23.86 -19.37
CA CYS A 267 -20.55 -25.05 -19.77
C CYS A 267 -19.31 -25.26 -18.89
N GLU A 268 -18.91 -26.53 -18.72
CA GLU A 268 -17.62 -26.88 -18.12
C GLU A 268 -16.45 -26.42 -19.02
N PRO A 269 -15.21 -26.31 -18.51
CA PRO A 269 -14.03 -26.03 -19.31
C PRO A 269 -13.89 -26.95 -20.52
N ILE A 270 -13.46 -26.40 -21.67
CA ILE A 270 -13.20 -27.19 -22.88
C ILE A 270 -12.06 -28.18 -22.61
N ILE A 271 -12.35 -29.48 -22.69
CA ILE A 271 -11.33 -30.54 -22.65
C ILE A 271 -11.00 -30.94 -24.10
N PRO A 272 -9.72 -30.85 -24.54
CA PRO A 272 -9.32 -31.27 -25.88
C PRO A 272 -9.73 -32.73 -26.16
N ASN A 273 -10.40 -32.95 -27.28
CA ASN A 273 -10.92 -34.25 -27.73
C ASN A 273 -12.11 -34.81 -26.92
N GLN A 274 -12.82 -33.98 -26.16
CA GLN A 274 -14.12 -34.34 -25.56
C GLN A 274 -15.24 -33.42 -26.08
N GLU A 275 -16.48 -33.91 -26.01
CA GLU A 275 -17.66 -33.09 -26.30
C GLU A 275 -17.87 -32.05 -25.20
N GLN A 276 -18.27 -30.83 -25.59
CA GLN A 276 -18.56 -29.75 -24.65
C GLN A 276 -19.70 -30.14 -23.71
N ARG A 277 -19.40 -30.27 -22.41
CA ARG A 277 -20.40 -30.56 -21.39
C ARG A 277 -21.14 -29.28 -20.99
N THR A 278 -22.47 -29.39 -20.92
CA THR A 278 -23.37 -28.32 -20.53
C THR A 278 -23.79 -28.55 -19.09
N ILE A 279 -23.65 -27.53 -18.24
CA ILE A 279 -24.15 -27.57 -16.87
C ILE A 279 -25.64 -27.24 -16.88
N ASP A 280 -26.01 -26.04 -17.37
CA ASP A 280 -27.41 -25.67 -17.56
C ASP A 280 -27.60 -24.49 -18.53
N TRP A 281 -28.84 -24.12 -18.82
CA TRP A 281 -29.24 -23.00 -19.66
C TRP A 281 -29.41 -21.72 -18.82
N VAL A 282 -29.06 -20.58 -19.42
CA VAL A 282 -29.18 -19.27 -18.77
C VAL A 282 -30.33 -18.46 -19.36
N PHE A 283 -30.91 -17.58 -18.54
CA PHE A 283 -32.04 -16.73 -18.92
C PHE A 283 -31.58 -15.64 -19.90
N ALA A 284 -31.70 -15.91 -21.20
CA ALA A 284 -31.33 -14.99 -22.28
C ALA A 284 -32.58 -14.55 -23.08
N PRO A 285 -33.51 -13.78 -22.48
CA PRO A 285 -34.81 -13.49 -23.07
C PRO A 285 -34.72 -12.76 -24.41
N ALA A 286 -35.74 -12.92 -25.26
CA ALA A 286 -35.81 -12.28 -26.57
C ALA A 286 -35.79 -10.73 -26.52
N VAL A 287 -36.10 -10.16 -25.36
CA VAL A 287 -35.95 -8.73 -25.06
C VAL A 287 -35.02 -8.62 -23.88
N TRP A 288 -33.92 -7.86 -24.03
CA TRP A 288 -33.00 -7.58 -22.95
C TRP A 288 -33.73 -6.94 -21.77
N ASN A 289 -33.56 -7.51 -20.58
CA ASN A 289 -34.10 -6.95 -19.35
C ASN A 289 -32.95 -6.62 -18.41
N GLU A 290 -32.75 -5.33 -18.18
CA GLU A 290 -31.64 -4.81 -17.38
C GLU A 290 -31.63 -5.43 -15.99
N GLY A 291 -30.47 -5.93 -15.57
CA GLY A 291 -30.27 -6.58 -14.28
C GLY A 291 -30.76 -8.04 -14.17
N SER A 292 -31.52 -8.58 -15.14
CA SER A 292 -32.01 -9.97 -15.06
C SER A 292 -31.54 -10.87 -16.19
N SER A 293 -31.24 -10.34 -17.38
CA SER A 293 -30.69 -11.14 -18.47
C SER A 293 -29.32 -11.74 -18.11
N ILE A 294 -29.06 -12.96 -18.62
CA ILE A 294 -27.79 -13.72 -18.61
C ILE A 294 -27.38 -14.31 -17.26
N TYR A 295 -27.49 -13.53 -16.18
CA TYR A 295 -26.97 -13.91 -14.86
C TYR A 295 -27.97 -14.66 -13.99
N HIS A 296 -28.96 -15.28 -14.62
CA HIS A 296 -29.96 -16.14 -14.00
C HIS A 296 -30.08 -17.44 -14.78
N LEU A 297 -30.55 -18.49 -14.12
CA LEU A 297 -30.82 -19.78 -14.75
C LEU A 297 -32.17 -19.78 -15.47
N LYS A 298 -32.23 -20.50 -16.59
CA LYS A 298 -33.45 -20.69 -17.37
C LYS A 298 -34.20 -21.91 -16.85
N GLY A 299 -35.53 -21.79 -16.78
CA GLY A 299 -36.39 -22.93 -17.03
C GLY A 299 -36.66 -23.88 -15.85
N TYR A 300 -36.65 -23.39 -14.61
CA TYR A 300 -37.20 -24.16 -13.50
C TYR A 300 -38.67 -23.84 -13.29
N ASP A 301 -39.52 -24.84 -13.53
CA ASP A 301 -40.92 -24.82 -13.11
C ASP A 301 -41.04 -25.18 -11.61
N TYR A 302 -42.17 -24.82 -11.02
CA TYR A 302 -42.54 -24.89 -9.60
C TYR A 302 -41.93 -26.08 -8.81
N GLY A 303 -41.13 -25.79 -7.78
CA GLY A 303 -40.66 -26.78 -6.79
C GLY A 303 -39.37 -27.52 -7.13
N ASP A 304 -38.61 -27.06 -8.11
CA ASP A 304 -37.28 -27.58 -8.43
C ASP A 304 -36.24 -27.18 -7.37
N GLU A 305 -35.38 -28.12 -6.98
CA GLU A 305 -34.28 -27.90 -6.04
C GLU A 305 -33.24 -26.88 -6.54
N ASN A 306 -33.23 -26.57 -7.84
CA ASN A 306 -32.31 -25.61 -8.48
C ASN A 306 -32.96 -24.25 -8.80
N GLY A 307 -34.21 -24.03 -8.36
CA GLY A 307 -34.99 -22.83 -8.70
C GLY A 307 -34.50 -21.52 -8.07
N LEU A 308 -33.50 -21.56 -7.17
CA LEU A 308 -33.05 -20.37 -6.44
C LEU A 308 -32.62 -19.24 -7.38
N MET A 309 -31.84 -19.54 -8.43
CA MET A 309 -31.28 -18.53 -9.34
C MET A 309 -32.17 -18.22 -10.55
N THR A 310 -33.49 -18.35 -10.42
CA THR A 310 -34.45 -17.84 -11.41
C THR A 310 -34.62 -16.31 -11.25
N PRO A 311 -34.91 -15.56 -12.32
CA PRO A 311 -34.97 -14.10 -12.26
C PRO A 311 -36.20 -13.55 -11.51
N THR A 312 -37.13 -14.41 -11.09
CA THR A 312 -38.38 -14.01 -10.46
C THR A 312 -38.62 -14.78 -9.17
N ALA A 313 -39.20 -14.09 -8.18
CA ALA A 313 -39.63 -14.67 -6.91
C ALA A 313 -41.16 -14.67 -6.79
N LYS A 314 -41.72 -15.78 -6.30
CA LYS A 314 -43.16 -15.98 -6.10
C LYS A 314 -43.54 -15.91 -4.62
N LYS A 315 -44.81 -15.57 -4.33
CA LYS A 315 -45.31 -15.56 -2.95
C LYS A 315 -45.50 -16.98 -2.42
N GLY A 316 -45.15 -17.21 -1.16
CA GLY A 316 -45.29 -18.51 -0.49
C GLY A 316 -44.17 -19.51 -0.78
N GLU A 317 -43.21 -19.16 -1.64
CA GLU A 317 -42.12 -20.02 -2.07
C GLU A 317 -40.92 -19.81 -1.16
N ALA A 318 -40.41 -20.89 -0.57
CA ALA A 318 -39.20 -20.89 0.23
C ALA A 318 -38.20 -21.88 -0.35
N ILE A 319 -37.06 -21.39 -0.84
CA ILE A 319 -35.96 -22.17 -1.38
C ILE A 319 -34.73 -21.89 -0.50
N HIS A 320 -34.52 -22.72 0.53
CA HIS A 320 -33.39 -22.57 1.45
C HIS A 320 -32.17 -23.40 1.00
N ASN A 321 -32.15 -23.82 -0.26
CA ASN A 321 -31.08 -24.62 -0.86
C ASN A 321 -30.65 -23.98 -2.18
N PRO A 322 -29.37 -23.60 -2.34
CA PRO A 322 -28.87 -23.08 -3.61
C PRO A 322 -29.01 -24.03 -4.80
N GLY A 323 -29.10 -25.34 -4.55
CA GLY A 323 -29.23 -26.36 -5.59
C GLY A 323 -27.88 -26.80 -6.15
N LYS A 324 -27.85 -28.00 -6.76
CA LYS A 324 -26.61 -28.58 -7.30
C LYS A 324 -26.09 -27.81 -8.50
N ILE A 325 -26.98 -27.29 -9.34
CA ILE A 325 -26.59 -26.54 -10.53
C ILE A 325 -25.86 -25.25 -10.16
N ALA A 326 -26.38 -24.48 -9.20
CA ALA A 326 -25.72 -23.25 -8.75
C ALA A 326 -24.34 -23.55 -8.14
N LEU A 327 -24.24 -24.60 -7.32
CA LEU A 327 -22.98 -25.02 -6.71
C LEU A 327 -21.97 -25.51 -7.75
N SER A 328 -22.40 -26.27 -8.77
CA SER A 328 -21.55 -26.70 -9.88
C SER A 328 -21.02 -25.50 -10.68
N ILE A 329 -21.85 -24.49 -10.94
CA ILE A 329 -21.40 -23.26 -11.59
C ILE A 329 -20.35 -22.56 -10.73
N LEU A 330 -20.61 -22.33 -9.44
CA LEU A 330 -19.65 -21.69 -8.53
C LEU A 330 -18.33 -22.46 -8.45
N SER A 331 -18.37 -23.80 -8.44
CA SER A 331 -17.18 -24.66 -8.51
C SER A 331 -16.34 -24.33 -9.75
N GLU A 332 -16.94 -24.30 -10.95
CA GLU A 332 -16.24 -23.96 -12.20
C GLU A 332 -15.72 -22.52 -12.25
N LEU A 333 -16.36 -21.58 -11.56
CA LEU A 333 -15.81 -20.22 -11.44
C LEU A 333 -14.48 -20.22 -10.66
N GLY A 334 -14.31 -21.16 -9.74
CA GLY A 334 -13.11 -21.31 -8.90
C GLY A 334 -13.39 -21.43 -7.40
N TRP A 335 -14.64 -21.59 -6.96
CA TRP A 335 -14.97 -21.79 -5.54
C TRP A 335 -14.54 -23.16 -5.01
N GLU A 336 -14.26 -24.13 -5.89
CA GLU A 336 -13.51 -25.35 -5.56
C GLU A 336 -12.13 -25.26 -6.20
N SER A 337 -11.10 -25.05 -5.39
CA SER A 337 -9.73 -24.84 -5.87
C SER A 337 -8.73 -25.80 -5.23
N VAL A 338 -7.53 -25.85 -5.81
CA VAL A 338 -6.40 -26.62 -5.31
C VAL A 338 -5.20 -25.70 -5.15
N THR A 339 -4.69 -25.59 -3.93
CA THR A 339 -3.48 -24.85 -3.59
C THR A 339 -2.29 -25.80 -3.49
N PHE A 340 -1.16 -25.41 -4.06
CA PHE A 340 0.08 -26.18 -4.03
C PHE A 340 1.04 -25.58 -2.99
N ASP A 341 1.32 -26.32 -1.93
CA ASP A 341 2.36 -26.01 -0.94
C ASP A 341 3.69 -26.56 -1.44
N PHE A 342 4.49 -25.70 -2.08
CA PHE A 342 5.72 -26.09 -2.78
C PHE A 342 6.79 -25.00 -2.69
N ASP A 343 7.98 -25.37 -2.21
CA ASP A 343 9.16 -24.51 -2.30
C ASP A 343 9.73 -24.57 -3.72
N GLN A 344 9.79 -23.42 -4.40
CA GLN A 344 10.40 -23.33 -5.71
C GLN A 344 11.86 -23.84 -5.67
N LEU A 345 12.24 -24.65 -6.67
CA LEU A 345 13.60 -25.14 -6.80
C LEU A 345 14.55 -23.98 -7.06
N LYS A 346 15.53 -23.80 -6.16
CA LYS A 346 16.57 -22.77 -6.29
C LYS A 346 17.68 -23.17 -7.24
N ASP A 347 18.25 -22.17 -7.90
CA ASP A 347 19.45 -22.32 -8.74
C ASP A 347 20.60 -22.95 -7.95
N ARG A 348 21.50 -23.60 -8.70
CA ARG A 348 22.62 -24.35 -8.09
C ARG A 348 23.80 -24.48 -9.04
N GLU A 349 24.99 -24.63 -8.46
CA GLU A 349 26.22 -24.83 -9.25
C GLU A 349 26.55 -26.31 -9.48
N ASP A 350 26.10 -27.20 -8.59
CA ASP A 350 26.39 -28.64 -8.65
C ASP A 350 25.42 -29.37 -9.58
N ALA A 351 25.97 -30.01 -10.62
CA ALA A 351 25.22 -30.92 -11.48
C ALA A 351 24.94 -32.22 -10.71
N LEU A 352 23.65 -32.54 -10.51
CA LEU A 352 23.20 -33.76 -9.83
C LEU A 352 22.51 -34.72 -10.79
N ALA A 353 22.52 -36.01 -10.44
CA ALA A 353 21.70 -37.01 -11.12
C ALA A 353 20.20 -36.76 -10.90
N GLU A 354 19.81 -36.33 -9.69
CA GLU A 354 18.42 -36.14 -9.29
C GLU A 354 18.27 -35.09 -8.17
N ILE A 355 17.10 -34.43 -8.11
CA ILE A 355 16.71 -33.49 -7.04
C ILE A 355 15.46 -34.03 -6.33
N PRO A 356 15.41 -34.10 -4.98
CA PRO A 356 14.21 -34.52 -4.26
C PRO A 356 13.07 -33.51 -4.43
N LEU A 357 11.84 -34.01 -4.51
CA LEU A 357 10.61 -33.22 -4.63
C LEU A 357 9.69 -33.56 -3.45
N ASN A 358 9.04 -32.53 -2.90
CA ASN A 358 8.00 -32.64 -1.90
C ASN A 358 6.96 -31.55 -2.16
N ILE A 359 5.74 -31.93 -2.52
CA ILE A 359 4.66 -31.02 -2.89
C ILE A 359 3.45 -31.34 -2.01
N GLY A 360 3.03 -30.37 -1.20
CA GLY A 360 1.75 -30.41 -0.52
C GLY A 360 0.64 -29.93 -1.44
N ILE A 361 -0.55 -30.50 -1.30
CA ILE A 361 -1.74 -30.14 -2.08
C ILE A 361 -2.91 -29.97 -1.13
N VAL A 362 -3.42 -28.76 -0.98
CA VAL A 362 -4.62 -28.47 -0.19
C VAL A 362 -5.77 -28.25 -1.15
N SER A 363 -6.89 -28.96 -0.94
CA SER A 363 -8.11 -28.78 -1.72
C SER A 363 -9.25 -28.30 -0.84
N ASP A 364 -10.12 -27.47 -1.43
CA ASP A 364 -11.36 -26.99 -0.80
C ASP A 364 -12.48 -28.05 -0.80
N ALA A 365 -12.28 -29.16 -1.50
CA ALA A 365 -13.18 -30.30 -1.50
C ALA A 365 -12.42 -31.56 -1.07
N ASP A 366 -13.15 -32.59 -0.65
CA ASP A 366 -12.58 -33.93 -0.39
C ASP A 366 -12.23 -34.57 -1.75
N GLU A 367 -11.19 -34.06 -2.40
CA GLU A 367 -10.74 -34.48 -3.72
C GLU A 367 -9.77 -35.65 -3.62
N ASP A 368 -10.06 -36.70 -4.37
CA ASP A 368 -9.11 -37.78 -4.65
C ASP A 368 -8.33 -37.46 -5.93
N PHE A 369 -7.00 -37.42 -5.84
CA PHE A 369 -6.14 -37.18 -6.99
C PHE A 369 -5.76 -38.48 -7.70
N SER A 370 -6.17 -38.62 -8.96
CA SER A 370 -5.77 -39.73 -9.83
C SER A 370 -4.29 -39.66 -10.22
N SER A 371 -3.70 -38.46 -10.29
CA SER A 371 -2.27 -38.29 -10.48
C SER A 371 -1.77 -36.93 -10.01
N VAL A 372 -0.56 -36.90 -9.47
CA VAL A 372 0.20 -35.68 -9.21
C VAL A 372 1.56 -35.83 -9.86
N LYS A 373 1.95 -34.88 -10.70
CA LYS A 373 3.21 -34.93 -11.44
C LYS A 373 3.89 -33.58 -11.53
N LEU A 374 5.21 -33.61 -11.62
CA LEU A 374 6.01 -32.48 -12.08
C LEU A 374 6.33 -32.69 -13.56
N ILE A 375 5.96 -31.74 -14.40
CA ILE A 375 6.24 -31.71 -15.83
C ILE A 375 7.40 -30.76 -16.06
N TYR A 376 8.41 -31.19 -16.81
CA TYR A 376 9.62 -30.40 -17.02
C TYR A 376 10.22 -30.58 -18.41
N SER A 377 11.11 -29.65 -18.76
CA SER A 377 11.88 -29.66 -19.98
C SER A 377 13.27 -29.06 -19.76
N THR A 378 14.23 -29.56 -20.52
CA THR A 378 15.61 -29.06 -20.62
C THR A 378 15.91 -28.43 -21.98
N ASP A 379 14.89 -28.29 -22.85
CA ASP A 379 14.99 -27.81 -24.23
C ASP A 379 13.95 -26.72 -24.58
N GLY A 380 13.47 -26.00 -23.56
CA GLY A 380 12.50 -24.92 -23.74
C GLY A 380 11.09 -25.41 -24.07
N PHE A 381 10.73 -26.61 -23.60
CA PHE A 381 9.47 -27.32 -23.89
C PHE A 381 9.30 -27.71 -25.37
N ALA A 382 10.38 -27.84 -26.13
CA ALA A 382 10.33 -28.53 -27.43
C ALA A 382 9.99 -30.02 -27.26
N SER A 383 10.47 -30.62 -26.17
CA SER A 383 10.01 -31.90 -25.65
C SER A 383 9.62 -31.79 -24.17
N THR A 384 8.71 -32.66 -23.72
CA THR A 384 8.26 -32.70 -22.33
C THR A 384 8.58 -34.04 -21.69
N LYS A 385 9.01 -33.97 -20.43
CA LYS A 385 9.17 -35.12 -19.54
C LYS A 385 8.26 -34.91 -18.33
N SER A 386 7.92 -35.98 -17.64
CA SER A 386 7.11 -35.90 -16.43
C SER A 386 7.55 -36.92 -15.39
N VAL A 387 7.43 -36.54 -14.12
CA VAL A 387 7.69 -37.40 -12.97
C VAL A 387 6.38 -37.55 -12.20
N LEU A 388 5.90 -38.78 -12.06
CA LEU A 388 4.77 -39.08 -11.18
C LEU A 388 5.23 -39.04 -9.72
N LEU A 389 4.53 -38.28 -8.90
CA LEU A 389 4.80 -38.15 -7.47
C LEU A 389 3.89 -39.10 -6.69
N GLN A 390 4.44 -39.70 -5.65
CA GLN A 390 3.74 -40.67 -4.81
C GLN A 390 3.28 -39.97 -3.54
N GLN A 391 2.05 -40.29 -3.10
CA GLN A 391 1.57 -39.79 -1.83
C GLN A 391 2.33 -40.46 -0.69
N ASN A 392 3.05 -39.65 0.09
CA ASN A 392 3.85 -40.12 1.22
C ASN A 392 3.10 -39.92 2.55
N GLU A 393 2.33 -38.84 2.65
CA GLU A 393 1.50 -38.47 3.80
C GLU A 393 0.16 -37.93 3.28
N THR A 394 -0.84 -37.75 4.14
CA THR A 394 -2.11 -37.12 3.76
C THR A 394 -1.81 -35.79 3.07
N TYR A 395 -2.24 -35.64 1.81
CA TYR A 395 -2.05 -34.43 1.01
C TYR A 395 -0.59 -34.02 0.69
N ARG A 396 0.41 -34.88 0.91
CA ARG A 396 1.81 -34.61 0.51
C ARG A 396 2.36 -35.68 -0.45
N PHE A 397 2.92 -35.20 -1.55
CA PHE A 397 3.41 -36.00 -2.66
C PHE A 397 4.92 -35.84 -2.83
N GLY A 398 5.66 -36.95 -2.71
CA GLY A 398 7.11 -36.98 -2.85
C GLY A 398 7.58 -37.68 -4.13
N GLY A 399 8.76 -37.30 -4.59
CA GLY A 399 9.40 -37.91 -5.74
C GLY A 399 10.81 -37.38 -5.95
N LYS A 400 11.37 -37.62 -7.14
CA LYS A 400 12.68 -37.10 -7.52
C LYS A 400 12.66 -36.63 -8.96
N LEU A 401 13.18 -35.43 -9.23
CA LEU A 401 13.39 -34.88 -10.56
C LEU A 401 14.69 -35.44 -11.15
N PRO A 402 14.66 -36.31 -12.18
CA PRO A 402 15.87 -36.84 -12.79
C PRO A 402 16.45 -35.81 -13.78
N LEU A 403 17.73 -35.51 -13.58
CA LEU A 403 18.49 -34.52 -14.34
C LEU A 403 19.69 -35.12 -15.06
N ASP A 404 20.17 -36.30 -14.65
CA ASP A 404 21.28 -37.01 -15.29
C ASP A 404 22.53 -36.12 -15.46
N PHE A 405 22.85 -35.32 -14.44
CA PHE A 405 23.97 -34.36 -14.45
C PHE A 405 23.86 -33.27 -15.53
N PHE A 406 22.64 -32.95 -15.97
CA PHE A 406 22.38 -31.83 -16.89
C PHE A 406 22.87 -30.50 -16.30
N VAL A 407 23.45 -29.67 -17.19
CA VAL A 407 23.87 -28.29 -16.91
C VAL A 407 23.13 -27.38 -17.89
N GLY A 408 22.48 -26.34 -17.38
CA GLY A 408 21.67 -25.44 -18.18
C GLY A 408 20.38 -25.03 -17.48
N LYS A 409 19.40 -24.59 -18.28
CA LYS A 409 18.08 -24.16 -17.82
C LYS A 409 17.11 -25.34 -17.83
N VAL A 410 16.44 -25.57 -16.71
CA VAL A 410 15.31 -26.48 -16.55
C VAL A 410 14.06 -25.62 -16.36
N GLU A 411 13.04 -25.85 -17.17
CA GLU A 411 11.73 -25.25 -16.99
C GLU A 411 10.77 -26.31 -16.49
N TYR A 412 9.87 -25.97 -15.55
CA TYR A 412 8.92 -26.95 -15.01
C TYR A 412 7.64 -26.32 -14.47
N TYR A 413 6.61 -27.16 -14.29
CA TYR A 413 5.37 -26.84 -13.57
C TYR A 413 4.80 -28.11 -12.95
N ILE A 414 3.89 -27.94 -11.99
CA ILE A 414 3.21 -29.04 -11.31
C ILE A 414 1.82 -29.21 -11.91
N GLU A 415 1.35 -30.45 -12.05
CA GLU A 415 -0.01 -30.78 -12.46
C GLU A 415 -0.59 -31.81 -11.49
N ALA A 416 -1.78 -31.53 -10.95
CA ALA A 416 -2.58 -32.47 -10.18
C ALA A 416 -3.89 -32.73 -10.93
N LYS A 417 -4.29 -33.99 -10.99
CA LYS A 417 -5.49 -34.41 -11.70
C LYS A 417 -6.39 -35.21 -10.76
N THR A 418 -7.67 -34.87 -10.69
CA THR A 418 -8.65 -35.58 -9.86
C THR A 418 -9.12 -36.87 -10.54
N ILE A 419 -9.88 -37.71 -9.83
CA ILE A 419 -10.51 -38.91 -10.41
C ILE A 419 -11.63 -38.56 -11.41
N GLU A 420 -12.24 -37.38 -11.29
CA GLU A 420 -13.25 -36.80 -12.20
C GLU A 420 -12.64 -36.12 -13.43
N ASP A 421 -11.33 -36.30 -13.67
CA ASP A 421 -10.60 -35.77 -14.82
C ASP A 421 -10.30 -34.25 -14.77
N ARG A 422 -10.61 -33.57 -13.65
CA ARG A 422 -10.26 -32.15 -13.45
C ARG A 422 -8.75 -31.98 -13.28
N THR A 423 -8.19 -30.93 -13.88
CA THR A 423 -6.73 -30.71 -13.92
C THR A 423 -6.38 -29.34 -13.33
N PHE A 424 -5.55 -29.35 -12.29
CA PHE A 424 -5.00 -28.17 -11.64
C PHE A 424 -3.50 -28.06 -11.91
N ARG A 425 -2.99 -26.84 -12.08
CA ARG A 425 -1.58 -26.59 -12.38
C ARG A 425 -0.98 -25.53 -11.48
N HIS A 426 0.34 -25.62 -11.28
CA HIS A 426 1.11 -24.59 -10.60
C HIS A 426 2.42 -24.29 -11.35
N PRO A 427 2.61 -23.04 -11.86
CA PRO A 427 1.65 -21.93 -11.85
C PRO A 427 0.36 -22.26 -12.63
N ALA A 428 -0.75 -21.59 -12.32
CA ALA A 428 -2.07 -21.90 -12.89
C ALA A 428 -2.09 -21.76 -14.43
N GLU A 429 -1.31 -20.84 -14.97
CA GLU A 429 -1.24 -20.53 -16.40
C GLU A 429 -0.33 -21.50 -17.17
N ALA A 430 0.23 -22.52 -16.52
CA ALA A 430 1.08 -23.50 -17.19
C ALA A 430 0.33 -24.23 -18.33
N PRO A 431 0.98 -24.48 -19.49
CA PRO A 431 2.42 -24.38 -19.72
C PRO A 431 2.90 -22.99 -20.20
N SER A 432 2.05 -21.96 -20.24
CA SER A 432 2.47 -20.63 -20.68
C SER A 432 3.39 -19.94 -19.67
N LYS A 433 3.09 -20.07 -18.36
CA LYS A 433 3.96 -19.70 -17.24
C LYS A 433 4.57 -20.95 -16.62
N LYS A 434 5.85 -20.87 -16.22
CA LYS A 434 6.63 -22.00 -15.71
C LYS A 434 7.63 -21.48 -14.70
N PHE A 435 8.01 -22.35 -13.76
CA PHE A 435 9.18 -22.13 -12.94
C PHE A 435 10.46 -22.39 -13.75
N THR A 436 11.55 -21.76 -13.31
CA THR A 436 12.88 -21.95 -13.89
C THR A 436 13.84 -22.34 -12.79
N LEU A 437 14.69 -23.32 -13.09
CA LEU A 437 15.85 -23.74 -12.33
C LEU A 437 17.07 -23.69 -13.25
N ARG A 438 18.15 -23.03 -12.84
CA ARG A 438 19.43 -23.01 -13.56
C ARG A 438 20.47 -23.83 -12.80
N ILE A 439 21.16 -24.69 -13.54
CA ILE A 439 22.26 -25.52 -13.04
C ILE A 439 23.54 -25.11 -13.76
N GLY A 440 24.54 -24.67 -13.02
CA GLY A 440 25.84 -24.25 -13.54
C GLY A 440 26.43 -23.06 -12.78
N PRO A 441 27.56 -22.50 -13.24
CA PRO A 441 28.23 -21.40 -12.53
C PRO A 441 27.32 -20.20 -12.35
N ASP A 442 27.35 -19.64 -11.15
CA ASP A 442 26.57 -18.46 -10.82
C ASP A 442 27.34 -17.17 -11.11
N TYR A 443 26.65 -16.18 -11.68
CA TYR A 443 27.21 -14.86 -12.01
C TYR A 443 26.28 -13.73 -11.55
N TYR A 444 25.18 -14.06 -10.89
CA TYR A 444 24.23 -13.06 -10.43
C TYR A 444 24.74 -12.51 -9.11
N VAL A 445 24.76 -11.18 -9.01
CA VAL A 445 25.10 -10.51 -7.76
C VAL A 445 23.83 -10.40 -6.91
N PRO A 446 23.93 -10.50 -5.57
CA PRO A 446 22.79 -10.29 -4.68
C PRO A 446 22.04 -9.00 -4.98
N ASN A 447 20.72 -9.03 -4.85
CA ASN A 447 19.95 -7.81 -4.61
C ASN A 447 20.09 -7.43 -3.14
N LEU A 448 20.20 -6.13 -2.88
CA LEU A 448 20.43 -5.59 -1.54
C LEU A 448 19.73 -4.24 -1.43
N PHE A 449 18.85 -4.13 -0.45
CA PHE A 449 18.06 -2.94 -0.14
C PHE A 449 18.24 -2.55 1.33
N HIS A 450 18.22 -1.25 1.61
CA HIS A 450 18.42 -0.70 2.95
C HIS A 450 17.87 0.71 3.04
N ASN A 451 17.18 1.02 4.14
CA ASN A 451 16.79 2.39 4.48
C ASN A 451 17.95 3.11 5.18
N PRO A 452 18.53 4.17 4.59
CA PRO A 452 19.73 4.80 5.12
C PRO A 452 19.49 5.50 6.46
N LEU A 453 20.34 5.22 7.44
CA LEU A 453 20.47 6.00 8.67
C LEU A 453 21.25 7.28 8.35
N LYS A 454 20.60 8.45 8.47
CA LYS A 454 21.17 9.72 8.03
C LYS A 454 21.73 10.60 9.14
N ALA A 455 21.17 10.55 10.35
CA ALA A 455 21.64 11.35 11.46
C ALA A 455 21.46 10.64 12.81
N VAL A 456 22.36 10.94 13.75
CA VAL A 456 22.33 10.44 15.13
C VAL A 456 22.86 11.49 16.11
N ALA A 457 22.43 11.39 17.37
CA ALA A 457 22.96 12.25 18.42
C ALA A 457 24.44 11.93 18.74
N GLY A 458 25.22 12.96 19.06
CA GLY A 458 26.63 12.89 19.49
C GLY A 458 26.86 12.29 20.88
N SER A 459 25.96 11.39 21.30
CA SER A 459 26.01 10.58 22.51
C SER A 459 25.55 9.14 22.25
N VAL A 460 25.20 8.78 21.00
CA VAL A 460 24.70 7.46 20.66
C VAL A 460 25.80 6.40 20.84
N SER A 461 25.42 5.24 21.39
CA SER A 461 26.33 4.10 21.56
C SER A 461 25.91 2.86 20.77
N LYS A 462 24.73 2.90 20.13
CA LYS A 462 24.13 1.77 19.41
C LYS A 462 23.42 2.23 18.15
N LEU A 463 23.54 1.49 17.07
CA LEU A 463 22.85 1.75 15.81
C LEU A 463 22.06 0.51 15.40
N ASP A 464 20.76 0.65 15.22
CA ASP A 464 19.93 -0.41 14.65
C ASP A 464 19.95 -0.30 13.13
N LEU A 465 20.31 -1.40 12.46
CA LEU A 465 20.45 -1.47 11.01
C LEU A 465 19.75 -2.73 10.51
N SER A 466 19.08 -2.59 9.36
CA SER A 466 18.35 -3.66 8.67
C SER A 466 18.65 -3.63 7.18
N ALA A 467 18.58 -4.77 6.50
CA ALA A 467 18.71 -4.85 5.05
C ALA A 467 17.97 -6.07 4.51
N GLU A 468 17.34 -5.92 3.35
CA GLU A 468 16.73 -7.02 2.61
C GLU A 468 17.72 -7.48 1.53
N ALA A 469 18.08 -8.76 1.55
CA ALA A 469 19.05 -9.33 0.62
C ALA A 469 18.56 -10.65 0.03
N THR A 470 18.55 -10.73 -1.31
CA THR A 470 18.12 -11.92 -2.05
C THR A 470 19.11 -12.29 -3.13
N ASP A 471 19.20 -13.59 -3.40
CA ASP A 471 20.04 -14.15 -4.45
C ASP A 471 19.48 -15.50 -4.93
N ASN A 472 19.73 -15.87 -6.18
CA ASN A 472 19.23 -17.11 -6.77
C ASN A 472 19.81 -18.38 -6.11
N LEU A 473 21.00 -18.31 -5.49
CA LEU A 473 21.59 -19.38 -4.68
C LEU A 473 21.43 -19.12 -3.17
N GLY A 474 20.82 -18.00 -2.81
CA GLY A 474 20.66 -17.54 -1.43
C GLY A 474 21.87 -16.77 -0.91
N ILE A 475 21.66 -16.10 0.22
CA ILE A 475 22.63 -15.20 0.84
C ILE A 475 23.47 -15.95 1.88
N LYS A 476 24.79 -15.73 1.83
CA LYS A 476 25.75 -16.26 2.80
C LYS A 476 25.95 -15.34 4.00
N SER A 477 26.06 -14.03 3.76
CA SER A 477 26.23 -13.05 4.83
C SER A 477 25.83 -11.64 4.38
N VAL A 478 25.30 -10.86 5.32
CA VAL A 478 25.12 -9.41 5.18
C VAL A 478 25.94 -8.71 6.26
N MET A 479 26.86 -7.85 5.86
CA MET A 479 27.83 -7.20 6.74
C MET A 479 27.74 -5.68 6.67
N VAL A 480 27.94 -5.03 7.82
CA VAL A 480 28.09 -3.58 7.96
C VAL A 480 29.57 -3.27 8.13
N GLU A 481 30.15 -2.57 7.16
CA GLU A 481 31.49 -1.99 7.26
C GLU A 481 31.35 -0.52 7.62
N TYR A 482 32.03 -0.06 8.67
CA TYR A 482 31.88 1.33 9.14
C TYR A 482 33.21 1.96 9.55
N LYS A 483 33.22 3.29 9.53
CA LYS A 483 34.36 4.14 9.87
C LYS A 483 33.96 5.15 10.91
N ILE A 484 34.89 5.42 11.83
CA ILE A 484 34.81 6.53 12.77
C ILE A 484 36.04 7.41 12.51
N ASN A 485 35.82 8.69 12.22
CA ASN A 485 36.87 9.66 11.90
C ASN A 485 37.81 9.19 10.76
N GLY A 486 37.24 8.49 9.77
CA GLY A 486 37.96 7.94 8.63
C GLY A 486 38.70 6.62 8.91
N VAL A 487 38.72 6.13 10.16
CA VAL A 487 39.34 4.86 10.55
C VAL A 487 38.33 3.73 10.46
N LEU A 488 38.61 2.73 9.63
CA LEU A 488 37.79 1.52 9.48
C LEU A 488 37.77 0.72 10.79
N GLN A 489 36.58 0.26 11.17
CA GLN A 489 36.35 -0.56 12.35
C GLN A 489 36.14 -2.03 11.96
N GLU A 490 36.11 -2.92 12.95
CA GLU A 490 35.76 -4.32 12.73
C GLU A 490 34.33 -4.44 12.17
N PRO A 491 34.12 -5.14 11.04
CA PRO A 491 32.79 -5.28 10.45
C PRO A 491 31.81 -5.99 11.37
N PHE A 492 30.55 -5.59 11.32
CA PHE A 492 29.45 -6.21 12.05
C PHE A 492 28.58 -7.05 11.11
N VAL A 493 28.18 -8.24 11.53
CA VAL A 493 27.34 -9.13 10.70
C VAL A 493 25.89 -9.01 11.13
N LEU A 494 25.01 -8.68 10.19
CA LEU A 494 23.57 -8.69 10.44
C LEU A 494 23.08 -10.15 10.48
N SER A 495 22.19 -10.44 11.43
CA SER A 495 21.60 -11.78 11.56
C SER A 495 20.37 -11.87 10.69
N ASN A 496 20.14 -13.03 10.06
CA ASN A 496 18.88 -13.28 9.36
C ASN A 496 17.75 -13.37 10.42
N SER A 497 16.86 -12.37 10.41
CA SER A 497 15.74 -12.29 11.34
C SER A 497 14.50 -12.99 10.78
N GLU A 498 14.27 -12.91 9.47
CA GLU A 498 13.12 -13.52 8.79
C GLU A 498 13.38 -13.61 7.27
N LYS A 499 13.22 -14.80 6.66
CA LYS A 499 13.41 -15.05 5.22
C LYS A 499 14.64 -14.34 4.63
N ASP A 500 14.43 -13.16 4.03
CA ASP A 500 15.41 -12.34 3.31
C ASP A 500 15.78 -11.04 4.04
N LEU A 501 15.20 -10.78 5.22
CA LEU A 501 15.48 -9.63 6.09
C LEU A 501 16.60 -9.97 7.08
N PHE A 502 17.63 -9.13 7.07
CA PHE A 502 18.77 -9.20 7.96
C PHE A 502 18.80 -7.96 8.85
N SER A 503 18.93 -8.14 10.16
CA SER A 503 18.92 -7.02 11.12
C SER A 503 19.90 -7.24 12.27
N GLY A 504 20.24 -6.15 12.96
CA GLY A 504 21.08 -6.20 14.15
C GLY A 504 21.43 -4.82 14.70
N THR A 505 21.83 -4.81 15.96
CA THR A 505 22.29 -3.62 16.68
C THR A 505 23.81 -3.56 16.69
N LEU A 506 24.38 -2.59 15.98
CA LEU A 506 25.81 -2.30 15.99
C LEU A 506 26.17 -1.49 17.25
N GLU A 507 26.96 -2.09 18.13
CA GLU A 507 27.53 -1.40 19.29
C GLU A 507 28.74 -0.54 18.86
N LEU A 508 28.77 0.72 19.30
CA LEU A 508 29.87 1.64 19.06
C LEU A 508 30.77 1.67 20.31
N PRO A 509 31.94 1.01 20.33
CA PRO A 509 32.66 0.67 21.57
C PRO A 509 33.07 1.86 22.44
N ASN A 510 33.23 3.05 21.86
CA ASN A 510 33.58 4.29 22.56
C ASN A 510 32.47 5.37 22.47
N GLY A 511 31.28 4.99 21.99
CA GLY A 511 30.26 5.93 21.56
C GLY A 511 30.70 6.81 20.39
N ILE A 512 29.84 7.76 20.02
CA ILE A 512 30.11 8.81 19.05
C ILE A 512 30.00 10.16 19.75
N LYS A 513 30.91 11.11 19.45
CA LYS A 513 30.92 12.47 19.98
C LYS A 513 30.50 13.49 18.92
N GLU A 514 30.09 14.68 19.35
CA GLU A 514 29.59 15.82 18.55
C GLU A 514 30.43 16.21 17.31
N ASN A 515 31.71 15.85 17.24
CA ASN A 515 32.58 16.14 16.09
C ASN A 515 33.09 14.89 15.35
N ASP A 516 32.62 13.71 15.75
CA ASP A 516 33.03 12.47 15.12
C ASP A 516 32.35 12.31 13.76
N ARG A 517 33.09 11.77 12.80
CA ARG A 517 32.57 11.44 11.48
C ARG A 517 32.25 9.95 11.41
N LEU A 518 30.97 9.61 11.39
CA LEU A 518 30.49 8.24 11.21
C LEU A 518 30.12 8.01 9.74
N GLU A 519 30.63 6.93 9.16
CA GLU A 519 30.31 6.50 7.79
C GLU A 519 30.14 4.98 7.76
N TYR A 520 29.18 4.43 7.02
CA TYR A 520 28.98 2.98 6.91
C TYR A 520 28.56 2.54 5.51
N ARG A 521 28.71 1.25 5.19
CA ARG A 521 28.08 0.60 4.04
C ARG A 521 27.64 -0.79 4.44
N ILE A 522 26.61 -1.30 3.78
CA ILE A 522 26.13 -2.68 3.93
C ILE A 522 26.54 -3.48 2.71
N THR A 523 27.06 -4.68 2.89
CA THR A 523 27.50 -5.58 1.82
C THR A 523 26.88 -6.96 2.00
N ALA A 524 26.17 -7.44 0.97
CA ALA A 524 25.68 -8.80 0.88
C ALA A 524 26.63 -9.65 0.04
N GLU A 525 26.86 -10.89 0.48
CA GLU A 525 27.62 -11.95 -0.20
C GLU A 525 26.69 -13.15 -0.40
N ASP A 526 26.65 -13.71 -1.62
CA ASP A 526 25.87 -14.90 -1.94
C ASP A 526 26.54 -16.22 -1.49
N ASN A 527 25.83 -17.33 -1.67
CA ASN A 527 26.35 -18.69 -1.44
C ASN A 527 27.15 -19.26 -2.63
N SER A 528 27.38 -18.49 -3.70
CA SER A 528 28.08 -19.00 -4.87
C SER A 528 29.55 -19.29 -4.54
N SER A 529 30.17 -20.19 -5.29
CA SER A 529 31.61 -20.44 -5.22
C SER A 529 32.45 -19.21 -5.57
N ARG A 530 31.87 -18.25 -6.30
CA ARG A 530 32.50 -16.96 -6.64
C ARG A 530 32.35 -15.92 -5.54
N MET A 531 31.44 -16.11 -4.59
CA MET A 531 31.13 -15.15 -3.52
C MET A 531 30.80 -13.79 -4.13
N ASN A 532 29.79 -13.73 -5.00
CA ASN A 532 29.37 -12.49 -5.63
C ASN A 532 28.84 -11.53 -4.55
N LYS A 533 29.10 -10.23 -4.73
CA LYS A 533 28.80 -9.20 -3.72
C LYS A 533 28.06 -8.02 -4.30
N ARG A 534 27.17 -7.43 -3.50
CA ARG A 534 26.60 -6.11 -3.71
C ARG A 534 26.75 -5.27 -2.44
N SER A 535 26.98 -3.97 -2.59
CA SER A 535 27.05 -3.04 -1.47
C SER A 535 26.08 -1.88 -1.65
N VAL A 536 25.57 -1.35 -0.53
CA VAL A 536 24.78 -0.11 -0.45
C VAL A 536 25.46 0.83 0.57
N PRO A 537 25.92 2.02 0.15
CA PRO A 537 25.97 2.49 -1.23
C PRO A 537 26.95 1.66 -2.08
N ALA A 538 26.75 1.66 -3.41
CA ALA A 538 27.55 0.86 -4.34
C ALA A 538 29.04 1.28 -4.38
N ILE A 539 29.32 2.55 -4.07
CA ILE A 539 30.67 3.12 -4.01
C ILE A 539 30.78 3.94 -2.72
N GLY A 540 31.90 3.79 -2.01
CA GLY A 540 32.18 4.57 -0.80
C GLY A 540 31.37 4.10 0.41
N PHE A 541 31.02 5.06 1.27
CA PHE A 541 30.29 4.85 2.52
C PHE A 541 29.20 5.95 2.63
N GLN A 542 28.03 5.58 3.15
CA GLN A 542 26.98 6.51 3.56
C GLN A 542 27.46 7.28 4.78
N ARG A 543 27.41 8.61 4.72
CA ARG A 543 27.71 9.46 5.88
C ARG A 543 26.49 9.54 6.79
N VAL A 544 26.73 9.45 8.09
CA VAL A 544 25.75 9.73 9.14
C VAL A 544 26.14 11.05 9.78
N GLU A 545 25.22 12.01 9.78
CA GLU A 545 25.41 13.29 10.47
C GLU A 545 25.37 13.06 11.99
N VAL A 546 26.35 13.62 12.69
CA VAL A 546 26.42 13.58 14.14
C VAL A 546 26.15 14.98 14.64
N PHE A 547 25.12 15.14 15.46
CA PHE A 547 24.68 16.45 15.94
C PHE A 547 24.74 16.55 17.46
N SER A 548 24.72 17.78 17.96
CA SER A 548 24.56 18.10 19.38
C SER A 548 23.28 18.86 19.66
N PHE A 549 22.96 18.88 20.94
CA PHE A 549 21.84 19.63 21.48
C PHE A 549 22.30 20.97 22.03
N HIS A 550 21.46 21.99 21.86
CA HIS A 550 21.64 23.27 22.51
C HIS A 550 21.22 23.21 23.99
N GLN A 551 21.39 24.31 24.71
CA GLN A 551 20.94 24.39 26.11
C GLN A 551 19.41 24.31 26.19
N PRO A 552 18.84 23.64 27.21
CA PRO A 552 17.39 23.52 27.34
C PRO A 552 16.66 24.86 27.49
N LEU A 553 15.47 24.95 26.91
CA LEU A 553 14.59 26.13 26.97
C LEU A 553 13.29 25.84 27.73
N SER A 554 12.61 26.87 28.25
CA SER A 554 11.27 26.73 28.85
C SER A 554 10.13 26.76 27.83
N GLY A 555 10.42 27.15 26.59
CA GLY A 555 9.47 27.18 25.47
C GLY A 555 10.21 27.53 24.18
N TYR A 556 9.58 27.29 23.04
CA TYR A 556 10.17 27.52 21.72
C TYR A 556 9.10 27.98 20.73
N SER A 557 9.43 28.88 19.81
CA SER A 557 8.53 29.24 18.71
C SER A 557 9.29 29.64 17.45
N THR A 558 8.74 29.30 16.29
CA THR A 558 9.25 29.73 14.99
C THR A 558 8.13 29.80 13.95
N ASP A 559 8.23 30.77 13.06
CA ASP A 559 7.47 30.88 11.80
C ASP A 559 8.31 30.42 10.60
N PHE A 560 9.46 29.79 10.85
CA PHE A 560 10.41 29.28 9.86
C PHE A 560 11.02 30.32 8.89
N GLU A 561 10.73 31.61 9.08
CA GLU A 561 11.37 32.71 8.34
C GLU A 561 12.85 32.88 8.73
N ARG A 562 13.20 32.42 9.94
CA ARG A 562 14.57 32.41 10.51
C ARG A 562 14.78 31.15 11.36
N GLY A 563 16.02 30.90 11.78
CA GLY A 563 16.33 29.80 12.71
C GLY A 563 16.34 28.42 12.07
N ALA A 564 16.63 28.31 10.76
CA ALA A 564 16.71 27.01 10.08
C ALA A 564 17.75 26.07 10.72
N ASP A 565 18.82 26.63 11.31
CA ASP A 565 19.87 25.89 12.00
C ASP A 565 19.41 25.27 13.33
N ASP A 566 18.23 25.63 13.84
CA ASP A 566 17.67 25.08 15.08
C ASP A 566 17.15 23.66 14.90
N PHE A 567 17.04 23.19 13.65
CA PHE A 567 16.57 21.85 13.30
C PHE A 567 17.67 20.98 12.69
N ILE A 568 17.52 19.68 12.89
CA ILE A 568 18.22 18.64 12.15
C ILE A 568 17.24 18.13 11.10
N CYS A 569 17.57 18.37 9.84
CA CYS A 569 16.71 18.07 8.70
C CYS A 569 17.47 17.16 7.72
N THR A 570 17.23 15.86 7.79
CA THR A 570 17.86 14.89 6.86
C THR A 570 17.03 14.69 5.59
N ASP A 571 15.73 14.88 5.71
CA ASP A 571 14.69 14.63 4.69
C ASP A 571 13.63 15.74 4.60
N PHE A 572 13.73 16.70 5.51
CA PHE A 572 12.99 17.94 5.51
C PHE A 572 13.88 19.06 5.00
N ASN A 573 13.26 20.17 4.63
CA ASN A 573 13.91 21.44 4.34
C ASN A 573 13.11 22.57 4.98
N ILE A 574 13.79 23.66 5.30
CA ILE A 574 13.15 24.93 5.69
C ILE A 574 13.37 25.90 4.54
N SER A 575 12.33 26.09 3.71
CA SER A 575 12.40 26.95 2.53
C SER A 575 11.01 27.30 2.01
N GLY A 576 10.95 28.26 1.08
CA GLY A 576 9.72 28.60 0.39
C GLY A 576 9.24 27.51 -0.57
N VAL A 577 7.94 27.23 -0.54
CA VAL A 577 7.27 26.23 -1.38
C VAL A 577 6.13 26.90 -2.14
N ASN A 578 6.00 26.59 -3.44
CA ASN A 578 4.89 27.10 -4.25
C ASN A 578 3.53 26.71 -3.64
N GLY A 579 2.68 27.70 -3.43
CA GLY A 579 1.37 27.53 -2.79
C GLY A 579 1.31 28.08 -1.36
N PHE A 580 2.45 28.38 -0.74
CA PHE A 580 2.55 29.01 0.57
C PHE A 580 3.23 30.38 0.50
N SER A 581 2.92 31.24 1.48
CA SER A 581 3.65 32.49 1.69
C SER A 581 4.79 32.23 2.68
N GLY A 582 5.98 32.76 2.39
CA GLY A 582 7.14 32.58 3.28
C GLY A 582 7.85 31.24 3.16
N ASN A 583 8.69 30.94 4.16
CA ASN A 583 9.38 29.67 4.35
C ASN A 583 8.56 28.78 5.27
N VAL A 584 8.59 27.48 5.00
CA VAL A 584 7.92 26.47 5.83
C VAL A 584 8.87 25.31 6.09
N LEU A 585 8.61 24.52 7.12
CA LEU A 585 9.27 23.22 7.30
C LEU A 585 8.52 22.18 6.47
N HIS A 586 9.16 21.57 5.49
CA HIS A 586 8.50 20.62 4.59
C HIS A 586 9.39 19.45 4.21
N THR A 587 8.79 18.28 3.92
CA THR A 587 9.52 17.15 3.34
C THR A 587 10.00 17.46 1.93
N GLN A 588 11.01 16.74 1.45
CA GLN A 588 11.29 16.69 0.02
C GLN A 588 10.04 16.21 -0.74
N SER A 589 9.78 16.79 -1.92
CA SER A 589 8.65 16.46 -2.77
C SER A 589 9.11 15.93 -4.15
N PRO A 590 8.65 14.74 -4.58
CA PRO A 590 7.92 13.76 -3.78
C PRO A 590 8.80 13.17 -2.66
N TYR A 591 8.18 12.74 -1.56
CA TYR A 591 8.94 12.15 -0.44
C TYR A 591 9.47 10.75 -0.78
N PRO A 592 10.64 10.35 -0.23
CA PRO A 592 11.19 9.01 -0.41
C PRO A 592 10.27 7.94 0.20
N VAL A 593 10.31 6.77 -0.42
CA VAL A 593 9.66 5.53 0.02
C VAL A 593 10.70 4.57 0.60
N SER A 594 10.23 3.62 1.40
CA SER A 594 11.05 2.53 1.94
C SER A 594 11.68 1.69 0.84
N ALA A 595 12.92 1.29 1.05
CA ALA A 595 13.58 0.28 0.23
C ALA A 595 13.18 -1.15 0.65
N LEU A 596 12.57 -1.30 1.84
CA LEU A 596 12.26 -2.57 2.49
C LEU A 596 10.75 -2.79 2.52
N GLU A 597 10.32 -4.03 2.29
CA GLU A 597 8.89 -4.36 2.18
C GLU A 597 8.10 -4.12 3.48
N ASN A 598 8.63 -4.58 4.61
CA ASN A 598 7.93 -4.61 5.89
C ASN A 598 8.47 -3.58 6.90
N GLU A 599 9.27 -2.63 6.46
CA GLU A 599 9.78 -1.54 7.30
C GLU A 599 9.43 -0.18 6.67
N LYS A 600 9.19 0.83 7.50
CA LYS A 600 8.94 2.20 7.04
C LYS A 600 10.25 2.97 6.86
N TYR A 601 10.30 3.83 5.85
CA TYR A 601 11.31 4.87 5.75
C TYR A 601 10.94 6.00 6.70
N ASN A 602 11.87 6.42 7.56
CA ASN A 602 11.60 7.46 8.55
C ASN A 602 12.24 8.78 8.12
N LEU A 603 11.44 9.71 7.64
CA LEU A 603 11.83 11.09 7.43
C LEU A 603 11.68 11.86 8.74
N VAL A 604 12.72 12.57 9.17
CA VAL A 604 12.72 13.26 10.46
C VAL A 604 13.18 14.72 10.32
N ALA A 605 12.44 15.61 11.00
CA ALA A 605 12.90 16.94 11.38
C ALA A 605 12.91 17.03 12.91
N GLN A 606 14.07 17.31 13.51
CA GLN A 606 14.23 17.31 14.96
C GLN A 606 14.74 18.65 15.48
N LEU A 607 14.11 19.18 16.53
CA LEU A 607 14.56 20.40 17.20
C LEU A 607 15.83 20.13 18.02
N LYS A 608 16.85 20.98 17.88
CA LYS A 608 18.13 20.87 18.61
C LYS A 608 18.05 21.38 20.05
N TYR A 609 17.05 22.20 20.38
CA TYR A 609 16.80 22.67 21.74
C TYR A 609 15.94 21.65 22.50
N PRO A 610 16.44 21.05 23.59
CA PRO A 610 15.58 20.40 24.55
C PRO A 610 14.63 21.41 25.19
N VAL A 611 13.41 21.01 25.51
CA VAL A 611 12.41 21.87 26.14
C VAL A 611 12.03 21.29 27.49
N ILE A 612 12.02 22.14 28.52
CA ILE A 612 11.61 21.80 29.88
C ILE A 612 10.08 21.90 29.96
N ILE A 613 9.42 20.77 30.19
CA ILE A 613 7.96 20.69 30.24
C ILE A 613 7.42 21.51 31.42
N GLN A 614 6.54 22.45 31.12
CA GLN A 614 5.87 23.33 32.07
C GLN A 614 4.49 22.81 32.43
N GLN A 615 3.95 23.29 33.54
CA GLN A 615 2.55 23.06 33.90
C GLN A 615 1.63 23.59 32.79
N ASP A 616 0.65 22.78 32.39
CA ASP A 616 -0.30 23.07 31.30
C ASP A 616 0.37 23.37 29.93
N GLY A 617 1.58 22.83 29.71
CA GLY A 617 2.33 22.97 28.48
C GLY A 617 1.58 22.44 27.25
N GLN A 618 1.58 23.22 26.17
CA GLN A 618 0.94 22.86 24.89
C GLN A 618 1.89 23.11 23.73
N MET A 619 1.80 22.30 22.70
CA MET A 619 2.42 22.53 21.39
C MET A 619 1.31 22.84 20.38
N SER A 620 1.53 23.82 19.51
CA SER A 620 0.64 24.12 18.38
C SER A 620 1.43 24.46 17.13
N PHE A 621 0.94 24.07 15.96
CA PHE A 621 1.52 24.41 14.66
C PHE A 621 0.43 24.31 13.58
N ASP A 622 0.64 24.97 12.45
CA ASP A 622 -0.20 24.81 11.27
C ASP A 622 0.40 23.74 10.35
N GLU A 623 -0.41 22.89 9.75
CA GLU A 623 0.08 21.82 8.88
C GLU A 623 -0.73 21.60 7.61
N VAL A 624 -0.07 20.99 6.61
CA VAL A 624 -0.70 20.38 5.44
C VAL A 624 -0.11 18.99 5.25
N VAL A 625 -0.96 17.96 5.26
CA VAL A 625 -0.57 16.54 5.17
C VAL A 625 -1.09 15.98 3.84
N LEU A 626 -0.20 15.73 2.89
CA LEU A 626 -0.49 15.13 1.57
C LEU A 626 0.35 13.87 1.38
N ILE A 627 0.02 12.84 2.16
CA ILE A 627 0.68 11.53 2.19
C ILE A 627 -0.30 10.39 1.87
N GLU A 628 0.21 9.18 1.62
CA GLU A 628 -0.64 8.05 1.28
C GLU A 628 -1.60 7.71 2.43
N PRO A 629 -2.93 7.78 2.21
CA PRO A 629 -3.89 7.38 3.23
C PRO A 629 -3.97 5.86 3.29
N GLY A 630 -4.05 5.30 4.50
CA GLY A 630 -4.35 3.88 4.68
C GLY A 630 -5.76 3.50 4.21
N SER A 631 -6.07 2.21 4.27
CA SER A 631 -7.40 1.68 3.93
C SER A 631 -8.52 2.33 4.74
N LEU A 632 -9.64 2.68 4.10
CA LEU A 632 -10.81 3.28 4.76
C LEU A 632 -11.45 2.40 5.85
N SER A 633 -11.19 1.10 5.86
CA SER A 633 -11.73 0.16 6.87
C SER A 633 -10.70 -0.26 7.93
N ASP A 634 -9.42 0.08 7.72
CA ASP A 634 -8.32 -0.35 8.59
C ASP A 634 -7.79 0.80 9.44
N THR A 635 -7.43 0.46 10.68
CA THR A 635 -6.56 1.31 11.51
C THR A 635 -5.12 1.34 11.00
N GLU A 636 -4.78 0.46 10.05
CA GLU A 636 -3.49 0.43 9.40
C GLU A 636 -3.24 1.72 8.59
N LEU A 637 -2.03 2.26 8.78
CA LEU A 637 -1.55 3.47 8.12
C LEU A 637 -0.44 3.05 7.16
N TRP A 638 -0.67 3.22 5.85
CA TRP A 638 0.36 2.96 4.84
C TRP A 638 1.48 3.98 5.02
N ASP A 639 1.16 5.26 4.91
CA ASP A 639 2.03 6.32 5.37
C ASP A 639 1.41 7.00 6.59
N TYR A 640 2.24 7.58 7.45
CA TYR A 640 1.73 8.43 8.53
C TYR A 640 2.72 9.48 8.96
N VAL A 641 2.16 10.54 9.55
CA VAL A 641 2.90 11.55 10.30
C VAL A 641 2.63 11.40 11.80
N VAL A 642 3.61 11.79 12.60
CA VAL A 642 3.51 11.81 14.07
C VAL A 642 4.52 12.80 14.66
N VAL A 643 4.14 13.44 15.77
CA VAL A 643 5.05 14.21 16.61
C VAL A 643 5.52 13.34 17.77
N GLU A 644 6.82 13.30 18.02
CA GLU A 644 7.42 12.47 19.04
C GLU A 644 8.31 13.28 20.00
N ALA A 645 8.41 12.81 21.25
CA ALA A 645 9.36 13.33 22.22
C ALA A 645 10.30 12.27 22.78
N SER A 646 11.51 12.68 23.15
CA SER A 646 12.49 11.81 23.81
C SER A 646 12.99 12.41 25.13
N ARG A 647 13.04 11.57 26.17
CA ARG A 647 13.57 11.91 27.51
C ARG A 647 15.01 11.47 27.74
N ASP A 648 15.57 10.69 26.81
CA ASP A 648 16.85 9.99 26.97
C ASP A 648 17.83 10.32 25.83
N GLY A 649 17.78 11.57 25.36
CA GLY A 649 18.71 12.09 24.35
C GLY A 649 18.50 11.51 22.95
N GLY A 650 17.30 11.01 22.65
CA GLY A 650 16.93 10.45 21.35
C GLY A 650 17.09 8.93 21.25
N THR A 651 17.32 8.24 22.36
CA THR A 651 17.46 6.77 22.40
C THR A 651 16.10 6.07 22.25
N SER A 652 15.07 6.61 22.89
CA SER A 652 13.69 6.19 22.73
C SER A 652 12.77 7.38 22.49
N TRP A 653 11.64 7.14 21.82
CA TRP A 653 10.71 8.15 21.37
C TRP A 653 9.28 7.78 21.76
N LEU A 654 8.58 8.73 22.39
CA LEU A 654 7.18 8.67 22.77
C LEU A 654 6.36 9.41 21.72
N ASN A 655 5.30 8.79 21.19
CA ASN A 655 4.35 9.50 20.35
C ASN A 655 3.54 10.48 21.22
N LEU A 656 3.47 11.74 20.82
CA LEU A 656 2.72 12.77 21.53
C LEU A 656 1.28 12.91 21.02
N SER A 657 1.02 12.35 19.85
CA SER A 657 -0.29 12.26 19.22
C SER A 657 -0.54 10.84 18.73
N GLU A 658 -1.78 10.55 18.35
CA GLU A 658 -2.04 9.43 17.46
C GLU A 658 -1.28 9.64 16.13
N ARG A 659 -0.98 8.54 15.45
CA ARG A 659 -0.41 8.59 14.09
C ARG A 659 -1.57 8.86 13.13
N TYR A 660 -1.32 9.68 12.11
CA TYR A 660 -2.37 10.07 11.19
C TYR A 660 -1.85 10.31 9.77
N ASP A 661 -2.76 10.34 8.82
CA ASP A 661 -2.49 10.55 7.39
C ASP A 661 -3.47 11.58 6.80
N SER A 662 -3.51 11.67 5.47
CA SER A 662 -4.37 12.61 4.74
C SER A 662 -5.87 12.45 5.04
N ARG A 663 -6.33 11.35 5.64
CA ARG A 663 -7.75 11.10 5.99
C ARG A 663 -8.28 12.01 7.09
N VAL A 664 -7.41 12.67 7.85
CA VAL A 664 -7.85 13.58 8.93
C VAL A 664 -8.59 14.81 8.41
N ASP A 665 -8.31 15.23 7.18
CA ASP A 665 -9.00 16.37 6.54
C ASP A 665 -9.49 15.99 5.13
N ASP A 666 -10.76 16.28 4.85
CA ASP A 666 -11.40 15.95 3.56
C ASP A 666 -10.71 16.62 2.36
N THR A 667 -10.13 17.81 2.56
CA THR A 667 -9.39 18.55 1.52
C THR A 667 -8.09 17.86 1.20
N TRP A 668 -7.34 17.43 2.23
CA TRP A 668 -6.10 16.69 2.06
C TRP A 668 -6.33 15.34 1.39
N TYR A 669 -7.28 14.56 1.89
CA TYR A 669 -7.65 13.27 1.33
C TYR A 669 -8.04 13.42 -0.15
N SER A 670 -9.00 14.30 -0.45
CA SER A 670 -9.47 14.50 -1.82
C SER A 670 -8.38 15.02 -2.76
N ALA A 671 -7.49 15.90 -2.27
CA ALA A 671 -6.38 16.40 -3.08
C ALA A 671 -5.41 15.27 -3.43
N PHE A 672 -5.05 14.46 -2.44
CA PHE A 672 -4.11 13.35 -2.61
C PHE A 672 -4.67 12.27 -3.53
N THR A 673 -5.90 11.80 -3.29
CA THR A 673 -6.47 10.62 -3.98
C THR A 673 -6.91 10.89 -5.41
N ASN A 674 -7.24 12.14 -5.77
CA ASN A 674 -7.79 12.47 -7.08
C ASN A 674 -6.73 12.84 -8.13
N SER A 675 -5.44 12.91 -7.75
CA SER A 675 -4.39 13.47 -8.61
C SER A 675 -3.16 12.57 -8.66
N PHE A 676 -3.09 11.66 -9.64
CA PHE A 676 -1.97 10.71 -9.77
C PHE A 676 -1.25 10.77 -11.12
N SER A 677 0.06 10.58 -11.08
CA SER A 677 0.88 10.20 -12.22
C SER A 677 1.71 8.99 -11.84
N ASN A 678 1.37 7.82 -12.40
CA ASN A 678 1.88 6.51 -11.95
C ASN A 678 1.60 6.30 -10.44
N ASN A 679 2.61 5.92 -9.65
CA ASN A 679 2.49 5.69 -8.20
C ASN A 679 2.75 6.94 -7.35
N THR A 680 2.77 8.13 -7.95
CA THR A 680 3.03 9.37 -7.23
C THR A 680 1.81 10.28 -7.34
N SER A 681 1.29 10.71 -6.20
CA SER A 681 0.31 11.79 -6.14
C SER A 681 0.97 13.09 -6.57
N ILE A 682 0.36 13.76 -7.54
CA ILE A 682 0.80 15.06 -8.06
C ILE A 682 0.02 16.22 -7.42
N ALA A 683 -0.63 15.97 -6.28
CA ALA A 683 -1.33 16.99 -5.51
C ALA A 683 -0.39 18.15 -5.16
N THR A 684 -0.85 19.38 -5.39
CA THR A 684 -0.11 20.59 -5.04
C THR A 684 -0.66 21.20 -3.76
N PRO A 685 0.19 21.54 -2.79
CA PRO A 685 -0.26 22.17 -1.56
C PRO A 685 -0.73 23.61 -1.83
N HIS A 686 -1.54 24.14 -0.92
CA HIS A 686 -1.99 25.53 -0.95
C HIS A 686 -2.24 26.06 0.45
N GLU A 687 -1.99 27.34 0.69
CA GLU A 687 -2.14 28.01 2.00
C GLU A 687 -3.53 27.85 2.61
N SER A 688 -4.58 27.76 1.78
CA SER A 688 -5.95 27.50 2.25
C SER A 688 -6.18 26.09 2.82
N MET A 689 -5.20 25.19 2.70
CA MET A 689 -5.26 23.83 3.23
C MET A 689 -4.67 23.72 4.64
N PHE A 690 -4.11 24.80 5.20
CA PHE A 690 -3.54 24.75 6.53
C PHE A 690 -4.61 24.47 7.59
N VAL A 691 -4.34 23.46 8.42
CA VAL A 691 -5.12 23.14 9.61
C VAL A 691 -4.22 23.33 10.83
N ASN A 692 -4.75 23.98 11.87
CA ASN A 692 -4.01 24.13 13.12
C ASN A 692 -4.10 22.84 13.95
N HIS A 693 -2.95 22.27 14.30
CA HIS A 693 -2.81 21.12 15.18
C HIS A 693 -2.37 21.59 16.56
N THR A 694 -3.00 21.05 17.62
CA THR A 694 -2.61 21.34 19.01
C THR A 694 -2.47 20.06 19.83
N ILE A 695 -1.35 19.92 20.55
CA ILE A 695 -1.03 18.79 21.42
C ILE A 695 -0.85 19.29 22.86
N ASN A 696 -1.58 18.71 23.81
CA ASN A 696 -1.33 18.98 25.23
C ASN A 696 -0.18 18.11 25.73
N LEU A 697 0.95 18.73 26.06
CA LEU A 697 2.19 18.02 26.39
C LEU A 697 2.11 17.28 27.72
N THR A 698 1.19 17.63 28.61
CA THR A 698 1.07 17.03 29.95
C THR A 698 -0.11 16.06 30.09
N GLN A 699 -0.87 15.82 29.01
CA GLN A 699 -2.04 14.94 29.02
C GLN A 699 -1.85 13.78 28.04
N ASN A 700 -1.81 12.55 28.58
CA ASN A 700 -1.77 11.30 27.79
C ASN A 700 -0.53 11.13 26.86
N THR A 701 0.53 11.91 27.06
CA THR A 701 1.79 11.83 26.29
C THR A 701 2.90 11.03 26.98
N GLY A 702 2.74 10.76 28.28
CA GLY A 702 3.78 10.15 29.11
C GLY A 702 4.89 11.11 29.58
N LEU A 703 4.75 12.42 29.31
CA LEU A 703 5.64 13.47 29.80
C LEU A 703 5.14 14.06 31.12
N GLU A 704 6.09 14.45 31.98
CA GLU A 704 5.80 15.07 33.28
C GLU A 704 6.39 16.49 33.37
N VAL A 705 5.79 17.34 34.21
CA VAL A 705 6.30 18.70 34.46
C VAL A 705 7.72 18.62 35.03
N GLY A 706 8.65 19.35 34.42
CA GLY A 706 10.08 19.34 34.75
C GLY A 706 10.92 18.39 33.89
N ASP A 707 10.29 17.50 33.10
CA ASP A 707 11.02 16.70 32.11
C ASP A 707 11.73 17.62 31.12
N THR A 708 12.97 17.30 30.76
CA THR A 708 13.70 17.97 29.67
C THR A 708 13.69 17.07 28.47
N VAL A 709 12.97 17.47 27.40
CA VAL A 709 12.67 16.58 26.27
C VAL A 709 13.06 17.16 24.93
N LEU A 710 13.44 16.28 24.00
CA LEU A 710 13.63 16.61 22.59
C LEU A 710 12.32 16.42 21.85
N PHE A 711 12.06 17.21 20.80
CA PHE A 711 10.91 17.07 19.92
C PHE A 711 11.33 16.78 18.49
N ARG A 712 10.60 15.89 17.82
CA ARG A 712 10.75 15.65 16.38
C ARG A 712 9.42 15.45 15.68
N PHE A 713 9.40 15.81 14.40
CA PHE A 713 8.36 15.49 13.43
C PHE A 713 8.84 14.32 12.59
N ARG A 714 8.01 13.28 12.48
CA ARG A 714 8.35 12.08 11.70
C ARG A 714 7.25 11.77 10.69
N LEU A 715 7.63 11.65 9.42
CA LEU A 715 6.83 11.01 8.39
C LEU A 715 7.41 9.60 8.19
N ALA A 716 6.59 8.57 8.34
CA ALA A 716 6.95 7.19 8.04
C ALA A 716 6.28 6.77 6.72
N SER A 717 7.06 6.43 5.71
CA SER A 717 6.54 5.98 4.42
C SER A 717 6.80 4.51 4.15
N ASP A 718 5.86 3.87 3.45
CA ASP A 718 5.99 2.51 2.93
C ASP A 718 6.84 2.48 1.63
N LYS A 719 6.90 1.34 0.94
CA LYS A 719 7.75 1.12 -0.26
C LYS A 719 7.12 1.57 -1.58
N SER A 720 5.85 1.99 -1.59
CA SER A 720 5.04 2.06 -2.79
C SER A 720 4.68 3.48 -3.22
N VAL A 721 3.63 4.06 -2.64
CA VAL A 721 3.04 5.31 -3.12
C VAL A 721 3.66 6.47 -2.37
N ASN A 722 3.83 7.59 -3.06
CA ASN A 722 4.24 8.83 -2.43
C ASN A 722 3.53 10.04 -3.02
N GLY A 723 3.81 11.21 -2.51
CA GLY A 723 3.22 12.45 -2.99
C GLY A 723 3.96 13.67 -2.45
N PHE A 724 3.23 14.76 -2.27
CA PHE A 724 3.84 16.01 -1.85
C PHE A 724 4.52 15.91 -0.47
N GLY A 725 3.85 15.28 0.50
CA GLY A 725 4.40 15.02 1.83
C GLY A 725 3.79 15.90 2.92
N TRP A 726 4.59 16.29 3.89
CA TRP A 726 4.14 17.03 5.07
C TRP A 726 4.77 18.42 5.12
N THR A 727 3.95 19.43 5.43
CA THR A 727 4.39 20.81 5.68
C THR A 727 3.90 21.29 7.02
N ILE A 728 4.75 22.01 7.74
CA ILE A 728 4.52 22.57 9.08
C ILE A 728 4.94 24.04 9.08
N ASP A 729 4.12 24.88 9.71
CA ASP A 729 4.37 26.30 9.93
C ASP A 729 3.91 26.76 11.33
N ASN A 730 4.31 27.96 11.75
CA ASN A 730 3.87 28.62 12.99
C ASN A 730 3.99 27.78 14.27
N LEU A 731 5.09 27.02 14.39
CA LEU A 731 5.34 26.15 15.53
C LEU A 731 5.51 26.95 16.83
N LYS A 732 4.78 26.54 17.86
CA LYS A 732 4.87 27.04 19.24
C LYS A 732 4.88 25.87 20.20
N ILE A 733 5.81 25.86 21.15
CA ILE A 733 5.97 24.85 22.19
C ILE A 733 6.01 25.60 23.51
N GLN A 734 4.89 25.54 24.22
CA GLN A 734 4.59 26.25 25.46
C GLN A 734 4.60 27.77 25.26
N GLY A 735 3.70 28.46 25.96
CA GLY A 735 3.72 29.92 25.95
C GLY A 735 5.01 30.41 26.58
N LEU A 736 5.78 31.26 25.89
CA LEU A 736 6.73 32.13 26.56
C LEU A 736 5.89 32.92 27.59
N GLN A 737 6.08 32.68 28.89
CA GLN A 737 5.39 33.47 29.90
C GLN A 737 5.63 34.94 29.57
N THR A 738 4.56 35.72 29.59
CA THR A 738 4.54 37.15 29.31
C THR A 738 5.38 37.89 30.37
N GLY A 739 6.68 37.83 30.16
CA GLY A 739 7.74 38.36 30.99
C GLY A 739 8.91 38.72 30.09
N ASN A 740 8.72 39.75 29.26
CA ASN A 740 9.77 40.54 28.59
C ASN A 740 10.88 39.80 27.82
N GLU A 741 10.64 38.59 27.32
CA GLU A 741 11.55 37.94 26.36
C GLU A 741 10.74 37.36 25.19
N GLU A 742 10.28 38.24 24.29
CA GLU A 742 10.24 37.87 22.87
C GLU A 742 11.71 37.74 22.43
N LEU A 743 12.28 36.56 22.65
CA LEU A 743 13.58 36.18 22.13
C LEU A 743 13.44 35.96 20.61
N PHE A 744 13.50 37.05 19.86
CA PHE A 744 14.11 36.98 18.53
C PHE A 744 15.55 36.53 18.74
N ALA A 745 15.96 35.47 18.03
CA ALA A 745 17.32 34.95 18.01
C ALA A 745 18.35 36.08 18.20
N GLU A 746 19.10 36.02 19.31
CA GLU A 746 20.09 37.03 19.67
C GLU A 746 21.10 37.19 18.52
N GLY A 747 21.01 38.30 17.80
CA GLY A 747 22.06 38.76 16.91
C GLY A 747 23.31 39.10 17.73
N SER A 748 24.48 39.08 17.08
CA SER A 748 25.84 39.24 17.63
C SER A 748 26.12 40.53 18.44
N PHE A 749 25.11 41.33 18.78
CA PHE A 749 25.17 42.63 19.44
C PHE A 749 24.17 42.72 20.61
N GLN A 750 24.67 43.01 21.82
CA GLN A 750 23.88 43.25 23.03
C GLN A 750 23.88 44.73 23.40
N VAL A 751 22.73 45.26 23.83
CA VAL A 751 22.55 46.67 24.21
C VAL A 751 22.10 46.79 25.67
N TYR A 752 22.90 47.43 26.54
CA TYR A 752 22.65 47.51 27.99
C TYR A 752 23.26 48.76 28.65
N PRO A 753 22.79 49.23 29.82
CA PRO A 753 21.59 48.78 30.51
C PRO A 753 20.33 49.31 29.82
N ASN A 754 19.26 48.52 29.91
CA ASN A 754 17.92 48.92 29.53
C ASN A 754 16.97 48.56 30.69
N PRO A 755 16.37 49.53 31.41
CA PRO A 755 16.34 50.97 31.13
C PRO A 755 17.69 51.70 31.28
N VAL A 756 17.93 52.69 30.41
CA VAL A 756 19.14 53.51 30.37
C VAL A 756 18.94 54.82 31.15
N SER A 757 19.93 55.24 31.94
CA SER A 757 19.88 56.49 32.72
C SER A 757 20.61 57.65 32.04
N SER A 758 21.86 57.45 31.62
CA SER A 758 22.67 58.51 30.98
C SER A 758 23.47 57.97 29.80
N HIS A 759 23.82 56.69 29.81
CA HIS A 759 24.60 56.07 28.76
C HIS A 759 24.27 54.59 28.70
N LEU A 760 24.36 54.02 27.51
CA LEU A 760 24.30 52.59 27.26
C LEU A 760 25.61 52.11 26.64
N PHE A 761 25.75 50.80 26.58
CA PHE A 761 26.80 50.05 25.93
C PHE A 761 26.16 49.22 24.83
N VAL A 762 26.87 49.14 23.70
CA VAL A 762 26.62 48.15 22.67
C VAL A 762 27.85 47.25 22.66
N GLU A 763 27.66 45.98 22.98
CA GLU A 763 28.71 44.94 23.08
C GLU A 763 28.50 43.90 21.98
N TRP A 764 29.57 43.30 21.47
CA TRP A 764 29.49 42.30 20.40
C TRP A 764 30.42 41.10 20.65
N SER A 765 29.96 39.91 20.26
CA SER A 765 30.67 38.63 20.44
C SER A 765 30.73 37.84 19.13
N GLY A 766 31.95 37.59 18.63
CA GLY A 766 32.21 36.86 17.38
C GLY A 766 33.06 37.67 16.37
N GLN A 767 33.78 37.00 15.46
CA GLN A 767 34.53 37.65 14.38
C GLN A 767 33.56 38.32 13.41
N THR A 768 33.30 39.62 13.60
CA THR A 768 32.66 40.44 12.59
C THR A 768 33.68 40.73 11.49
N ASP A 769 33.32 40.46 10.24
CA ASP A 769 34.05 40.94 9.06
C ASP A 769 34.41 42.43 9.25
N SER A 770 35.61 42.82 8.80
CA SER A 770 36.38 44.03 9.16
C SER A 770 35.77 45.40 8.75
N SER A 771 34.46 45.54 8.71
CA SER A 771 33.76 46.77 8.33
C SER A 771 33.41 47.60 9.58
N PRO A 772 33.71 48.92 9.60
CA PRO A 772 33.27 49.80 10.67
C PRO A 772 31.74 49.81 10.80
N VAL A 773 31.24 49.70 12.03
CA VAL A 773 29.81 49.76 12.33
C VAL A 773 29.37 51.19 12.66
N GLU A 774 28.12 51.49 12.33
CA GLU A 774 27.39 52.71 12.71
C GLU A 774 26.26 52.34 13.68
N ILE A 775 26.12 53.13 14.74
CA ILE A 775 25.06 53.00 15.74
C ILE A 775 24.18 54.25 15.68
N VAL A 776 22.91 54.06 15.36
CA VAL A 776 21.91 55.13 15.26
C VAL A 776 20.82 54.90 16.30
N VAL A 777 20.61 55.89 17.17
CA VAL A 777 19.47 55.91 18.09
C VAL A 777 18.38 56.80 17.51
N THR A 778 17.17 56.30 17.39
CA THR A 778 15.99 57.04 16.89
C THR A 778 14.87 57.06 17.93
N ASP A 779 14.03 58.08 17.91
CA ASP A 779 12.73 58.03 18.60
C ASP A 779 11.73 57.12 17.85
N LEU A 780 10.55 56.92 18.42
CA LEU A 780 9.48 56.08 17.84
C LEU A 780 8.92 56.62 16.51
N PHE A 781 9.18 57.89 16.17
CA PHE A 781 8.79 58.47 14.88
C PHE A 781 9.92 58.37 13.83
N GLY A 782 11.00 57.64 14.14
CA GLY A 782 12.14 57.44 13.25
C GLY A 782 13.11 58.62 13.18
N LYS A 783 12.94 59.65 14.01
CA LYS A 783 13.87 60.79 14.05
C LYS A 783 15.15 60.38 14.76
N THR A 784 16.29 60.52 14.11
CA THR A 784 17.60 60.29 14.72
C THR A 784 17.86 61.28 15.86
N VAL A 785 18.14 60.74 17.04
CA VAL A 785 18.46 61.48 18.26
C VAL A 785 19.92 61.33 18.66
N ARG A 786 20.58 60.22 18.27
CA ARG A 786 22.02 60.02 18.40
C ARG A 786 22.55 59.21 17.22
N ARG A 787 23.79 59.47 16.82
CA ARG A 787 24.52 58.69 15.82
C ARG A 787 25.99 58.63 16.22
N GLU A 788 26.56 57.43 16.20
CA GLU A 788 28.00 57.19 16.34
C GLU A 788 28.45 56.37 15.14
N SER A 789 29.44 56.85 14.39
CA SER A 789 29.90 56.23 13.14
C SER A 789 31.40 55.92 13.22
N GLY A 790 31.87 54.95 12.43
CA GLY A 790 33.29 54.62 12.34
C GLY A 790 33.82 53.80 13.52
N ILE A 791 32.95 53.01 14.17
CA ILE A 791 33.33 52.14 15.27
C ILE A 791 33.90 50.86 14.67
N ASP A 792 35.17 50.57 14.92
CA ASP A 792 35.82 49.36 14.43
C ASP A 792 35.66 48.22 15.44
N PRO A 793 34.89 47.16 15.14
CA PRO A 793 34.68 46.03 16.03
C PRO A 793 35.96 45.24 16.34
N PHE A 794 37.04 45.43 15.57
CA PHE A 794 38.31 44.73 15.75
C PHE A 794 39.10 45.24 16.96
N TYR A 795 39.05 46.55 17.26
CA TYR A 795 39.87 47.16 18.31
C TYR A 795 39.19 47.25 19.68
N SER A 796 37.87 47.01 19.74
CA SER A 796 37.10 46.98 20.97
C SER A 796 35.97 45.97 20.84
N SER A 797 35.60 45.27 21.90
CA SER A 797 34.43 44.37 21.92
C SER A 797 33.14 45.10 22.34
N LYS A 798 33.22 46.39 22.65
CA LYS A 798 32.09 47.21 23.09
C LYS A 798 32.31 48.70 22.86
N THR A 799 31.24 49.46 22.79
CA THR A 799 31.27 50.93 22.73
C THR A 799 30.23 51.54 23.66
N ARG A 800 30.49 52.77 24.13
CA ARG A 800 29.61 53.52 25.03
C ARG A 800 28.90 54.62 24.27
N ILE A 801 27.58 54.65 24.35
CA ILE A 801 26.72 55.67 23.75
C ILE A 801 26.16 56.58 24.85
N ASP A 802 26.43 57.88 24.77
CA ASP A 802 25.91 58.89 25.70
C ASP A 802 24.54 59.41 25.24
N LEU A 803 23.53 59.22 26.10
CA LEU A 803 22.15 59.65 25.91
C LEU A 803 21.70 60.65 26.99
N SER A 804 22.63 61.26 27.72
CA SER A 804 22.33 62.17 28.84
C SER A 804 21.51 63.40 28.43
N ALA A 805 21.65 63.85 27.18
CA ALA A 805 20.91 64.98 26.62
C ALA A 805 19.49 64.63 26.10
N MET A 806 19.06 63.37 26.22
CA MET A 806 17.78 62.88 25.71
C MET A 806 16.70 62.87 26.80
N SER A 807 15.49 63.27 26.43
CA SER A 807 14.31 63.21 27.30
C SER A 807 13.97 61.76 27.68
N PRO A 808 13.32 61.51 28.82
CA PRO A 808 12.77 60.20 29.13
C PRO A 808 11.77 59.73 28.06
N GLY A 809 11.85 58.47 27.66
CA GLY A 809 11.05 57.92 26.55
C GLY A 809 11.59 56.61 25.98
N ILE A 810 10.88 56.08 24.99
CA ILE A 810 11.27 54.87 24.26
C ILE A 810 12.06 55.26 23.01
N TYR A 811 13.18 54.57 22.80
CA TYR A 811 14.06 54.78 21.65
C TYR A 811 14.43 53.43 21.01
N MET A 812 14.81 53.46 19.72
CA MET A 812 15.34 52.31 18.99
C MET A 812 16.83 52.53 18.74
N VAL A 813 17.66 51.53 19.02
CA VAL A 813 19.09 51.50 18.72
C VAL A 813 19.29 50.57 17.53
N ASN A 814 19.76 51.10 16.42
CA ASN A 814 20.10 50.34 15.21
C ASN A 814 21.61 50.28 15.06
N VAL A 815 22.17 49.08 14.89
CA VAL A 815 23.57 48.84 14.53
C VAL A 815 23.60 48.45 13.05
N SER A 816 24.43 49.08 12.23
CA SER A 816 24.56 48.80 10.78
C SER A 816 26.02 48.79 10.34
N ASP A 817 26.33 48.10 9.22
CA ASP A 817 27.66 48.12 8.58
C ASP A 817 27.76 49.18 7.44
N GLY A 818 26.80 50.10 7.38
CA GLY A 818 26.66 51.09 6.31
C GLY A 818 25.91 50.58 5.06
N MET A 819 25.72 49.27 4.89
CA MET A 819 24.91 48.68 3.80
C MET A 819 23.62 48.03 4.30
N ARG A 820 23.66 47.39 5.47
CA ARG A 820 22.52 46.70 6.10
C ARG A 820 22.46 46.95 7.60
N VAL A 821 21.26 46.87 8.17
CA VAL A 821 21.05 46.87 9.63
C VAL A 821 21.40 45.48 10.15
N LEU A 822 22.35 45.41 11.09
CA LEU A 822 22.88 44.20 11.72
C LEU A 822 22.10 43.82 12.98
N SER A 823 21.62 44.80 13.75
CA SER A 823 20.82 44.59 14.95
C SER A 823 19.94 45.80 15.23
N THR A 824 18.77 45.57 15.82
CA THR A 824 17.84 46.60 16.27
C THR A 824 17.38 46.26 17.69
N SER A 825 17.62 47.16 18.64
CA SER A 825 17.23 46.97 20.04
C SER A 825 16.37 48.13 20.53
N LYS A 826 15.25 47.83 21.18
CA LYS A 826 14.40 48.82 21.84
C LYS A 826 14.93 49.14 23.23
N ILE A 827 15.10 50.42 23.55
CA ILE A 827 15.57 50.89 24.86
C ILE A 827 14.56 51.86 25.51
N ILE A 828 14.56 51.90 26.84
CA ILE A 828 13.77 52.83 27.66
C ILE A 828 14.73 53.78 28.36
N LYS A 829 14.66 55.08 28.07
CA LYS A 829 15.41 56.12 28.77
C LYS A 829 14.58 56.62 29.96
N ASN A 830 15.13 56.49 31.16
CA ASN A 830 14.55 57.01 32.40
C ASN A 830 14.81 58.51 32.58
#